data_AF-A0A1M3LDH6-F1
#
_entry.id   AF-A0A1M3LDH6-F1
#
_cell.length_a   1.000
_cell.length_b   1.000
_cell.length_c   1.000
_cell.angle_alpha   90.00
_cell.angle_beta   90.00
_cell.angle_gamma   90.00
#
_symmetry.space_group_name_H-M   'P 1'
#
loop_
_entity.id
_entity.type
_entity.pdbx_description
1 polymer ?
#
loop_
_entity_poly.entity_id
_entity_poly.type
_entity_poly.pdbx_seq_one_letter_code
_entity_poly.pdbx_strand_id
1 'polypeptide(L)'
;MSEAPALVVVGAALGTGRWLAEHLLPYAPWRSVTLVDSKTTRTRLGAQRWRLQEHAPVGFAENHETPDGDVLVAEGTTTPFRLPSGPTVIWFALPPAVLESALREMLPRVAEDATVLISASALEPALDLARSAAAGRPVHGVHALFDATAPSLTGQILYLVPDGSAQAPEWLADAVTRAGGILKVGTAPQHDRAMALVQARAHRVLADFAAEVTGSGLDLEQDIWEARTPLFETLFGLAVRVLDSRDSTVPAEELAEVQARFPGALYDTIRSTAAAAITAAQSRRLALAALWRSGELVGIGSSVGRIVDLTPTTVTIENVLAGPPGRGVLLRGPGARNAAALGIAGVPRRVTFALSHAEPVTGDALAALLDQRLAAVRRDVRFLVPESVSGEGVLRVVRGTPGLRSAELRDEVVRTGQRAVVVRVEIRADLDPTAVVDELQRHVAESYRWPTGLARTPTAAVARVAYLGPAGTFSEDAAGLAAGAVGAPAAALDALESFDQVLEALGGGTLGVLPITSSASGLVSRAVTALLAHGEGIVAGGMVDVPVRFDAYARAGLGLEDLRGATVYAHPQSLAQCAAFLRRHELVAEPVSSNAAGLLRAAEAEAPALALAGAGRGDPLGLAVVEREVDDLSGSITRFLVVGAAGAFGELGGGSVPTLRRLWIGGAIGDALPLLAGGAGFDELLADADGRWLLVSSRAADAAQAPAATLLGDVPWSPRTPVVRA
;
A
#
# COMPACT_ATOMS: atom_id res chain seq x y z
N MET A 1 5.61 35.19 7.90
CA MET A 1 4.74 34.23 8.61
C MET A 1 3.90 35.03 9.57
N SER A 2 2.57 35.08 9.38
CA SER A 2 1.66 35.72 10.35
C SER A 2 1.84 35.05 11.71
N GLU A 3 1.95 35.83 12.78
CA GLU A 3 1.94 35.30 14.15
C GLU A 3 0.61 34.57 14.39
N ALA A 4 0.66 33.41 15.06
CA ALA A 4 -0.56 32.65 15.39
C ALA A 4 -1.41 33.46 16.39
N PRO A 5 -2.73 33.58 16.19
CA PRO A 5 -3.57 34.38 17.07
C PRO A 5 -3.71 33.73 18.46
N ALA A 6 -4.00 34.55 19.46
CA ALA A 6 -4.53 34.07 20.73
C ALA A 6 -6.04 33.85 20.64
N LEU A 7 -6.55 32.88 21.39
CA LEU A 7 -7.99 32.59 21.47
C LEU A 7 -8.50 32.82 22.89
N VAL A 8 -9.65 33.49 23.00
CA VAL A 8 -10.40 33.67 24.24
C VAL A 8 -11.79 33.07 24.02
N VAL A 9 -12.18 32.08 24.82
CA VAL A 9 -13.50 31.46 24.74
C VAL A 9 -14.28 31.79 26.01
N VAL A 10 -15.40 32.50 25.85
CA VAL A 10 -16.31 32.90 26.92
C VAL A 10 -17.51 31.96 26.90
N GLY A 11 -17.77 31.27 28.03
CA GLY A 11 -18.80 30.23 28.11
C GLY A 11 -18.33 28.84 27.67
N ALA A 12 -17.05 28.53 27.90
CA ALA A 12 -16.42 27.32 27.38
C ALA A 12 -16.70 26.04 28.17
N ALA A 13 -17.39 26.09 29.31
CA ALA A 13 -17.42 24.96 30.24
C ALA A 13 -18.54 23.95 30.02
N LEU A 14 -19.57 24.28 29.23
CA LEU A 14 -20.72 23.40 28.98
C LEU A 14 -21.22 23.50 27.54
N GLY A 15 -22.05 22.53 27.14
CA GLY A 15 -22.79 22.52 25.88
C GLY A 15 -21.93 22.54 24.63
N THR A 16 -22.50 23.09 23.56
CA THR A 16 -21.91 23.17 22.22
C THR A 16 -20.62 24.01 22.19
N GLY A 17 -20.53 25.05 23.04
CA GLY A 17 -19.33 25.87 23.20
C GLY A 17 -18.14 25.07 23.70
N ARG A 18 -18.32 24.29 24.76
CA ARG A 18 -17.30 23.34 25.25
C ARG A 18 -16.96 22.29 24.20
N TRP A 19 -17.99 21.71 23.60
CA TRP A 19 -17.82 20.63 22.65
C TRP A 19 -16.95 21.07 21.47
N LEU A 20 -17.27 22.22 20.86
CA LEU A 20 -16.48 22.77 19.77
C LEU A 20 -15.09 23.15 20.26
N ALA A 21 -14.95 23.65 21.48
CA ALA A 21 -13.64 23.92 22.05
C ALA A 21 -12.76 22.66 22.09
N GLU A 22 -13.30 21.52 22.46
CA GLU A 22 -12.58 20.24 22.54
C GLU A 22 -12.35 19.55 21.18
N HIS A 23 -13.24 19.77 20.20
CA HIS A 23 -13.27 18.99 18.94
C HIS A 23 -12.92 19.78 17.69
N LEU A 24 -12.98 21.12 17.72
CA LEU A 24 -12.66 21.99 16.59
C LEU A 24 -11.33 22.73 16.82
N LEU A 25 -11.15 23.32 18.00
CA LEU A 25 -9.98 24.16 18.28
C LEU A 25 -8.62 23.45 18.19
N PRO A 26 -8.46 22.13 18.49
CA PRO A 26 -7.18 21.45 18.30
C PRO A 26 -6.66 21.47 16.86
N TYR A 27 -7.54 21.70 15.88
CA TYR A 27 -7.19 21.73 14.46
C TYR A 27 -6.80 23.12 13.95
N ALA A 28 -6.72 24.14 14.81
CA ALA A 28 -6.28 25.49 14.47
C ALA A 28 -5.00 25.87 15.24
N PRO A 29 -4.09 26.68 14.63
CA PRO A 29 -2.87 27.11 15.30
C PRO A 29 -3.15 28.25 16.28
N TRP A 30 -3.06 27.98 17.58
CA TRP A 30 -3.24 28.98 18.65
C TRP A 30 -1.93 29.25 19.37
N ARG A 31 -1.60 30.52 19.63
CA ARG A 31 -0.48 30.89 20.50
C ARG A 31 -0.79 30.63 21.97
N SER A 32 -2.04 30.86 22.37
CA SER A 32 -2.55 30.63 23.73
C SER A 32 -4.07 30.53 23.69
N VAL A 33 -4.65 29.71 24.56
CA VAL A 33 -6.11 29.61 24.73
C VAL A 33 -6.49 30.02 26.15
N THR A 34 -7.42 30.97 26.27
CA THR A 34 -7.95 31.43 27.56
C THR A 34 -9.44 31.10 27.65
N LEU A 35 -9.84 30.40 28.71
CA LEU A 35 -11.24 30.05 28.96
C LEU A 35 -11.80 30.94 30.08
N VAL A 36 -12.96 31.54 29.83
CA VAL A 36 -13.65 32.45 30.76
C VAL A 36 -15.02 31.85 31.10
N ASP A 37 -15.25 31.56 32.38
CA ASP A 37 -16.49 30.93 32.85
C ASP A 37 -16.78 31.25 34.34
N SER A 38 -17.98 30.88 34.85
CA SER A 38 -18.38 31.11 36.25
C SER A 38 -17.65 30.20 37.25
N LYS A 39 -17.51 30.68 38.50
CA LYS A 39 -16.81 29.99 39.59
C LYS A 39 -17.40 28.61 39.92
N THR A 40 -18.73 28.49 39.93
CA THR A 40 -19.49 27.24 40.09
C THR A 40 -19.18 26.21 39.00
N THR A 41 -18.92 26.68 37.78
CA THR A 41 -18.63 25.82 36.63
C THR A 41 -17.14 25.45 36.54
N ARG A 42 -16.23 26.32 37.05
CA ARG A 42 -14.79 26.06 37.17
C ARG A 42 -14.44 24.84 38.03
N THR A 43 -15.19 24.58 39.10
CA THR A 43 -14.97 23.40 39.97
C THR A 43 -15.18 22.09 39.21
N ARG A 44 -16.05 22.07 38.20
CA ARG A 44 -16.24 20.93 37.28
C ARG A 44 -15.16 20.88 36.18
N LEU A 45 -14.62 22.04 35.78
CA LEU A 45 -13.54 22.17 34.80
C LEU A 45 -12.19 21.64 35.33
N GLY A 46 -11.84 21.90 36.59
CA GLY A 46 -10.57 21.50 37.18
C GLY A 46 -10.40 19.99 37.37
N ALA A 47 -11.48 19.21 37.29
CA ALA A 47 -11.47 17.77 37.46
C ALA A 47 -11.25 16.97 36.15
N GLN A 48 -11.26 17.61 34.97
CA GLN A 48 -11.18 16.92 33.67
C GLN A 48 -10.03 17.43 32.79
N ARG A 49 -9.35 16.51 32.09
CA ARG A 49 -8.21 16.80 31.21
C ARG A 49 -8.69 17.35 29.87
N TRP A 50 -8.20 18.53 29.47
CA TRP A 50 -8.51 19.17 28.19
C TRP A 50 -7.57 18.68 27.09
N ARG A 51 -8.11 18.23 25.94
CA ARG A 51 -7.30 17.82 24.77
C ARG A 51 -6.38 18.93 24.24
N LEU A 52 -6.74 20.19 24.49
CA LEU A 52 -5.97 21.37 24.09
C LEU A 52 -4.64 21.53 24.84
N GLN A 53 -4.49 20.98 26.05
CA GLN A 53 -3.26 21.12 26.86
C GLN A 53 -2.02 20.53 26.19
N GLU A 54 -2.20 19.57 25.27
CA GLU A 54 -1.11 18.94 24.52
C GLU A 54 -0.65 19.79 23.31
N HIS A 55 -1.45 20.78 22.91
CA HIS A 55 -1.27 21.54 21.66
C HIS A 55 -1.07 23.06 21.88
N ALA A 56 -1.65 23.63 22.95
CA ALA A 56 -1.47 25.03 23.36
C ALA A 56 -1.66 25.19 24.88
N PRO A 57 -0.95 26.15 25.54
CA PRO A 57 -1.17 26.41 26.96
C PRO A 57 -2.59 26.96 27.20
N VAL A 58 -3.32 26.33 28.12
CA VAL A 58 -4.70 26.70 28.51
C VAL A 58 -4.70 27.40 29.86
N GLY A 59 -5.22 28.63 29.91
CA GLY A 59 -5.43 29.41 31.15
C GLY A 59 -6.90 29.56 31.52
N PHE A 60 -7.21 29.77 32.81
CA PHE A 60 -8.58 29.92 33.34
C PHE A 60 -8.78 31.23 34.11
N ALA A 61 -9.84 31.98 33.80
CA ALA A 61 -10.32 33.13 34.58
C ALA A 61 -11.64 32.82 35.32
N GLU A 62 -11.93 33.52 36.42
CA GLU A 62 -13.13 33.31 37.26
C GLU A 62 -14.18 34.43 37.08
N ASN A 63 -15.46 34.06 37.20
CA ASN A 63 -16.59 35.00 37.31
C ASN A 63 -17.48 34.70 38.54
N HIS A 64 -18.00 35.75 39.19
CA HIS A 64 -18.89 35.70 40.36
C HIS A 64 -20.38 35.88 39.99
N GLU A 65 -21.27 35.17 40.70
CA GLU A 65 -22.74 35.35 40.61
C GLU A 65 -23.20 36.41 41.62
N THR A 66 -24.06 37.35 41.21
CA THR A 66 -24.81 38.26 42.09
C THR A 66 -26.26 37.76 42.26
N PRO A 67 -26.95 38.07 43.39
CA PRO A 67 -28.30 37.56 43.68
C PRO A 67 -29.39 38.03 42.70
N ASP A 68 -29.15 39.13 41.99
CA ASP A 68 -30.09 39.75 41.06
C ASP A 68 -29.52 39.77 39.64
N GLY A 69 -29.39 38.60 39.01
CA GLY A 69 -29.48 38.39 37.56
C GLY A 69 -28.64 39.19 36.56
N ASP A 70 -27.80 40.15 36.97
CA ASP A 70 -27.13 41.11 36.09
C ASP A 70 -25.69 41.43 36.54
N VAL A 71 -24.83 41.39 35.53
CA VAL A 71 -23.49 41.99 35.39
C VAL A 71 -22.32 41.40 36.20
N LEU A 72 -21.33 41.00 35.41
CA LEU A 72 -19.96 40.59 35.72
C LEU A 72 -19.20 41.65 36.57
N VAL A 73 -18.59 41.23 37.69
CA VAL A 73 -17.50 41.96 38.37
C VAL A 73 -16.48 40.93 38.87
N ALA A 74 -15.23 41.09 38.47
CA ALA A 74 -14.10 40.38 39.07
C ALA A 74 -13.62 41.15 40.32
N GLU A 75 -13.88 40.62 41.52
CA GLU A 75 -13.16 41.04 42.73
C GLU A 75 -12.47 39.84 43.39
N GLY A 76 -11.15 39.96 43.59
CA GLY A 76 -10.37 38.99 44.38
C GLY A 76 -8.89 38.85 44.00
N THR A 77 -8.45 39.27 42.81
CA THR A 77 -7.03 39.31 42.47
C THR A 77 -6.58 40.73 42.14
N THR A 78 -5.58 41.22 42.88
CA THR A 78 -4.92 42.53 42.68
C THR A 78 -4.11 42.64 41.37
N THR A 79 -4.35 41.75 40.42
CA THR A 79 -3.74 41.74 39.09
C THR A 79 -4.84 41.86 38.03
N PRO A 80 -4.83 42.91 37.19
CA PRO A 80 -5.77 43.03 36.08
C PRO A 80 -5.68 41.80 35.17
N PHE A 81 -6.82 41.26 34.75
CA PHE A 81 -6.91 40.27 33.68
C PHE A 81 -6.28 40.87 32.41
N ARG A 82 -5.03 40.49 32.12
CA ARG A 82 -4.33 40.92 30.91
C ARG A 82 -4.64 39.93 29.80
N LEU A 83 -5.43 40.38 28.83
CA LEU A 83 -5.63 39.65 27.59
C LEU A 83 -4.32 39.57 26.79
N PRO A 84 -4.11 38.51 25.99
CA PRO A 84 -2.89 38.32 25.22
C PRO A 84 -2.63 39.52 24.28
N SER A 85 -1.38 39.97 24.16
CA SER A 85 -0.99 41.07 23.26
C SER A 85 -0.81 40.57 21.81
N GLY A 86 -1.49 41.17 20.82
CA GLY A 86 -1.39 40.80 19.40
C GLY A 86 -2.71 40.24 18.81
N PRO A 87 -2.67 39.61 17.61
CA PRO A 87 -3.87 39.14 16.93
C PRO A 87 -4.70 38.21 17.83
N THR A 88 -5.96 38.56 18.06
CA THR A 88 -6.82 37.86 19.02
C THR A 88 -8.17 37.51 18.41
N VAL A 89 -8.61 36.29 18.65
CA VAL A 89 -9.97 35.83 18.39
C VAL A 89 -10.69 35.71 19.74
N ILE A 90 -11.80 36.42 19.90
CA ILE A 90 -12.68 36.26 21.06
C ILE A 90 -13.98 35.59 20.62
N TRP A 91 -14.29 34.47 21.26
CA TRP A 91 -15.45 33.65 20.96
C TRP A 91 -16.42 33.64 22.13
N PHE A 92 -17.62 34.16 21.90
CA PHE A 92 -18.74 34.09 22.84
C PHE A 92 -19.63 32.89 22.51
N ALA A 93 -19.62 31.89 23.39
CA ALA A 93 -20.48 30.72 23.34
C ALA A 93 -21.40 30.71 24.58
N LEU A 94 -22.30 31.69 24.62
CA LEU A 94 -23.12 32.00 25.80
C LEU A 94 -24.61 31.93 25.47
N PRO A 95 -25.47 31.63 26.45
CA PRO A 95 -26.91 31.79 26.31
C PRO A 95 -27.29 33.24 25.95
N PRO A 96 -28.35 33.47 25.15
CA PRO A 96 -28.78 34.81 24.76
C PRO A 96 -29.00 35.78 25.93
N ALA A 97 -29.51 35.26 27.05
CA ALA A 97 -29.84 36.05 28.24
C ALA A 97 -28.64 36.78 28.87
N VAL A 98 -27.41 36.27 28.69
CA VAL A 98 -26.20 36.84 29.30
C VAL A 98 -25.23 37.42 28.27
N LEU A 99 -25.54 37.30 26.98
CA LEU A 99 -24.65 37.69 25.88
C LEU A 99 -24.37 39.20 25.89
N GLU A 100 -25.39 40.04 26.10
CA GLU A 100 -25.25 41.50 26.12
C GLU A 100 -24.29 41.97 27.22
N SER A 101 -24.50 41.49 28.44
CA SER A 101 -23.62 41.84 29.57
C SER A 101 -22.19 41.38 29.33
N ALA A 102 -21.99 40.20 28.74
CA ALA A 102 -20.66 39.67 28.47
C ALA A 102 -19.92 40.47 27.40
N LEU A 103 -20.62 40.88 26.33
CA LEU A 103 -20.05 41.72 25.27
C LEU A 103 -19.60 43.07 25.83
N ARG A 104 -20.45 43.74 26.62
CA ARG A 104 -20.16 45.06 27.21
C ARG A 104 -18.93 45.03 28.11
N GLU A 105 -18.72 43.95 28.85
CA GLU A 105 -17.56 43.83 29.74
C GLU A 105 -16.28 43.39 29.02
N MET A 106 -16.38 42.43 28.10
CA MET A 106 -15.19 41.77 27.57
C MET A 106 -14.56 42.51 26.41
N LEU A 107 -15.38 43.12 25.55
CA LEU A 107 -14.90 43.82 24.36
C LEU A 107 -13.95 44.99 24.67
N PRO A 108 -14.17 45.82 25.72
CA PRO A 108 -13.22 46.88 26.09
C PRO A 108 -11.84 46.38 26.53
N ARG A 109 -11.70 45.09 26.85
CA ARG A 109 -10.45 44.51 27.36
C ARG A 109 -9.63 43.85 26.25
N VAL A 110 -10.23 43.54 25.10
CA VAL A 110 -9.55 42.97 23.92
C VAL A 110 -9.14 44.07 22.93
N ALA A 111 -8.11 43.79 22.13
CA ALA A 111 -7.59 44.70 21.12
C ALA A 111 -8.68 45.14 20.11
N GLU A 112 -8.52 46.34 19.55
CA GLU A 112 -9.49 46.93 18.60
C GLU A 112 -9.55 46.22 17.25
N ASP A 113 -8.53 45.42 16.93
CA ASP A 113 -8.45 44.57 15.74
C ASP A 113 -8.87 43.11 16.00
N ALA A 114 -9.35 42.81 17.21
CA ALA A 114 -9.76 41.46 17.57
C ALA A 114 -10.97 41.00 16.75
N THR A 115 -10.92 39.76 16.28
CA THR A 115 -12.06 39.11 15.60
C THR A 115 -13.03 38.57 16.64
N VAL A 116 -14.31 38.93 16.52
CA VAL A 116 -15.40 38.48 17.38
C VAL A 116 -16.15 37.33 16.71
N LEU A 117 -16.24 36.19 17.40
CA LEU A 117 -17.10 35.07 17.01
C LEU A 117 -18.25 34.94 18.00
N ILE A 118 -19.47 34.81 17.48
CA ILE A 118 -20.70 34.62 18.26
C ILE A 118 -21.29 33.27 17.92
N SER A 119 -21.46 32.40 18.92
CA SER A 119 -22.25 31.18 18.77
C SER A 119 -23.67 31.39 19.26
N ALA A 120 -24.64 31.23 18.36
CA ALA A 120 -26.06 31.35 18.68
C ALA A 120 -26.92 30.50 17.73
N SER A 121 -28.05 30.01 18.24
CA SER A 121 -29.08 29.33 17.44
C SER A 121 -29.96 30.30 16.65
N ALA A 122 -30.10 31.53 17.14
CA ALA A 122 -30.67 32.68 16.42
C ALA A 122 -29.55 33.69 16.13
N LEU A 123 -29.06 33.71 14.88
CA LEU A 123 -27.87 34.45 14.51
C LEU A 123 -28.15 35.94 14.27
N GLU A 124 -29.30 36.30 13.73
CA GLU A 124 -29.66 37.69 13.39
C GLU A 124 -29.68 38.59 14.64
N PRO A 125 -30.48 38.31 15.70
CA PRO A 125 -30.49 39.16 16.90
C PRO A 125 -29.15 39.16 17.65
N ALA A 126 -28.45 38.02 17.68
CA ALA A 126 -27.16 37.91 18.37
C ALA A 126 -26.06 38.72 17.66
N LEU A 127 -26.05 38.73 16.33
CA LEU A 127 -25.09 39.50 15.54
C LEU A 127 -25.40 40.99 15.56
N ASP A 128 -26.67 41.40 15.55
CA ASP A 128 -27.03 42.81 15.67
C ASP A 128 -26.59 43.39 17.02
N LEU A 129 -26.82 42.63 18.10
CA LEU A 129 -26.31 42.96 19.42
C LEU A 129 -24.78 43.05 19.43
N ALA A 130 -24.09 42.03 18.92
CA ALA A 130 -22.64 41.99 18.91
C ALA A 130 -22.01 43.11 18.08
N ARG A 131 -22.56 43.41 16.89
CA ARG A 131 -22.08 44.52 16.04
C ARG A 131 -22.25 45.88 16.71
N SER A 132 -23.34 46.09 17.45
CA SER A 132 -23.55 47.33 18.21
C SER A 132 -22.50 47.52 19.31
N ALA A 133 -22.01 46.43 19.92
CA ALA A 133 -21.02 46.45 21.00
C ALA A 133 -19.56 46.36 20.50
N ALA A 134 -19.32 45.81 19.31
CA ALA A 134 -18.00 45.49 18.76
C ALA A 134 -17.11 46.70 18.44
N ALA A 135 -17.68 47.91 18.38
CA ALA A 135 -16.97 49.16 18.11
C ALA A 135 -16.05 49.09 16.86
N GLY A 136 -16.54 48.51 15.77
CA GLY A 136 -15.81 48.37 14.50
C GLY A 136 -14.98 47.10 14.34
N ARG A 137 -14.90 46.23 15.37
CA ARG A 137 -14.28 44.90 15.27
C ARG A 137 -15.06 43.99 14.32
N PRO A 138 -14.39 43.09 13.57
CA PRO A 138 -15.08 42.12 12.73
C PRO A 138 -15.94 41.13 13.53
N VAL A 139 -17.21 40.95 13.17
CA VAL A 139 -18.17 40.08 13.89
C VAL A 139 -18.71 38.94 13.00
N HIS A 140 -18.31 37.71 13.31
CA HIS A 140 -18.77 36.50 12.63
C HIS A 140 -19.74 35.69 13.51
N GLY A 141 -20.79 35.15 12.91
CA GLY A 141 -21.76 34.28 13.58
C GLY A 141 -21.55 32.82 13.23
N VAL A 142 -21.68 31.93 14.22
CA VAL A 142 -21.49 30.50 14.04
C VAL A 142 -22.64 29.74 14.69
N HIS A 143 -23.23 28.79 13.97
CA HIS A 143 -24.20 27.85 14.55
C HIS A 143 -23.80 26.41 14.21
N ALA A 144 -23.61 25.59 15.25
CA ALA A 144 -23.44 24.15 15.08
C ALA A 144 -24.81 23.52 14.84
N LEU A 145 -25.02 22.96 13.65
CA LEU A 145 -26.29 22.31 13.29
C LEU A 145 -26.33 20.85 13.77
N PHE A 146 -25.82 20.63 14.98
CA PHE A 146 -25.71 19.33 15.64
C PHE A 146 -25.67 19.54 17.15
N ASP A 147 -26.02 18.48 17.87
CA ASP A 147 -26.08 18.48 19.32
C ASP A 147 -24.73 18.15 19.98
N ALA A 148 -24.51 18.65 21.19
CA ALA A 148 -23.26 18.52 21.93
C ALA A 148 -22.90 17.08 22.33
N THR A 149 -23.77 16.09 22.09
CA THR A 149 -23.46 14.67 22.24
C THR A 149 -22.75 14.06 21.02
N ALA A 150 -22.57 14.80 19.93
CA ALA A 150 -21.87 14.29 18.75
C ALA A 150 -20.45 13.81 19.12
N PRO A 151 -19.97 12.65 18.65
CA PRO A 151 -18.65 12.15 19.05
C PRO A 151 -17.48 12.87 18.35
N SER A 152 -17.74 13.52 17.21
CA SER A 152 -16.75 14.30 16.45
C SER A 152 -17.43 15.27 15.48
N LEU A 153 -16.64 16.16 14.86
CA LEU A 153 -17.14 17.08 13.82
C LEU A 153 -17.29 16.38 12.46
N THR A 154 -16.86 15.13 12.30
CA THR A 154 -16.84 14.49 10.99
C THR A 154 -18.24 14.36 10.41
N GLY A 155 -18.46 14.95 9.23
CA GLY A 155 -19.74 15.00 8.55
C GLY A 155 -20.80 15.91 9.19
N GLN A 156 -20.48 16.56 10.32
CA GLN A 156 -21.37 17.53 10.96
C GLN A 156 -21.28 18.89 10.25
N ILE A 157 -22.36 19.66 10.30
CA ILE A 157 -22.44 20.97 9.63
C ILE A 157 -22.22 22.07 10.66
N LEU A 158 -21.25 22.94 10.38
CA LEU A 158 -21.08 24.22 11.05
C LEU A 158 -21.54 25.32 10.09
N TYR A 159 -22.56 26.08 10.47
CA TYR A 159 -23.03 27.24 9.71
C TYR A 159 -22.26 28.48 10.12
N LEU A 160 -21.78 29.26 9.16
CA LEU A 160 -21.03 30.49 9.37
C LEU A 160 -21.70 31.66 8.65
N VAL A 161 -21.90 32.74 9.39
CA VAL A 161 -22.26 34.07 8.90
C VAL A 161 -21.04 34.97 9.01
N PRO A 162 -20.36 35.26 7.89
CA PRO A 162 -19.16 36.11 7.90
C PRO A 162 -19.49 37.60 8.12
N ASP A 163 -18.50 38.36 8.60
CA ASP A 163 -18.62 39.80 8.77
C ASP A 163 -18.44 40.53 7.44
N GLY A 164 -19.53 41.03 6.85
CA GLY A 164 -19.57 41.89 5.65
C GLY A 164 -19.07 41.27 4.33
N SER A 165 -18.08 40.38 4.36
CA SER A 165 -17.54 39.61 3.25
C SER A 165 -18.29 38.30 3.08
N ALA A 166 -18.37 37.74 1.87
CA ALA A 166 -18.97 36.42 1.64
C ALA A 166 -18.03 35.24 1.98
N GLN A 167 -16.89 35.50 2.63
CA GLN A 167 -15.82 34.52 2.83
C GLN A 167 -15.62 34.18 4.31
N ALA A 168 -15.34 32.91 4.58
CA ALA A 168 -15.02 32.43 5.91
C ALA A 168 -13.62 32.85 6.35
N PRO A 169 -13.36 33.06 7.65
CA PRO A 169 -11.99 33.13 8.16
C PRO A 169 -11.23 31.86 7.77
N GLU A 170 -10.05 32.02 7.17
CA GLU A 170 -9.24 30.92 6.61
C GLU A 170 -8.96 29.84 7.67
N TRP A 171 -8.58 30.24 8.88
CA TRP A 171 -8.32 29.32 9.99
C TRP A 171 -9.55 28.46 10.37
N LEU A 172 -10.76 29.02 10.26
CA LEU A 172 -12.00 28.33 10.65
C LEU A 172 -12.41 27.32 9.58
N ALA A 173 -12.32 27.71 8.31
CA ALA A 173 -12.54 26.79 7.19
C ALA A 173 -11.57 25.61 7.22
N ASP A 174 -10.30 25.89 7.46
CA ASP A 174 -9.25 24.91 7.64
C ASP A 174 -9.50 23.97 8.83
N ALA A 175 -9.83 24.53 10.00
CA ALA A 175 -10.07 23.74 11.20
C ALA A 175 -11.27 22.80 11.05
N VAL A 176 -12.38 23.30 10.47
CA VAL A 176 -13.57 22.48 10.19
C VAL A 176 -13.23 21.35 9.21
N THR A 177 -12.48 21.67 8.15
CA THR A 177 -12.10 20.69 7.13
C THR A 177 -11.18 19.61 7.70
N ARG A 178 -10.15 19.99 8.48
CA ARG A 178 -9.25 19.05 9.17
C ARG A 178 -9.96 18.17 10.19
N ALA A 179 -10.96 18.72 10.88
CA ALA A 179 -11.82 17.98 11.79
C ALA A 179 -12.86 17.10 11.06
N GLY A 180 -12.88 17.10 9.73
CA GLY A 180 -13.78 16.30 8.89
C GLY A 180 -15.20 16.86 8.77
N GLY A 181 -15.44 18.08 9.25
CA GLY A 181 -16.74 18.75 9.21
C GLY A 181 -17.05 19.43 7.88
N ILE A 182 -18.28 19.91 7.77
CA ILE A 182 -18.82 20.62 6.61
C ILE A 182 -19.07 22.06 7.03
N LEU A 183 -18.34 23.01 6.46
CA LEU A 183 -18.59 24.44 6.68
C LEU A 183 -19.62 24.94 5.65
N LYS A 184 -20.76 25.46 6.13
CA LYS A 184 -21.77 26.10 5.28
C LYS A 184 -21.75 27.61 5.54
N VAL A 185 -21.50 28.39 4.51
CA VAL A 185 -21.45 29.86 4.59
C VAL A 185 -22.75 30.46 4.07
N GLY A 186 -23.29 31.47 4.74
CA GLY A 186 -24.47 32.20 4.27
C GLY A 186 -24.83 33.42 5.12
N THR A 187 -26.11 33.81 5.11
CA THR A 187 -26.59 35.03 5.79
C THR A 187 -27.45 34.69 7.01
N ALA A 188 -27.38 35.53 8.05
CA ALA A 188 -28.18 35.35 9.26
C ALA A 188 -29.71 35.30 9.00
N PRO A 189 -30.30 36.18 8.16
CA PRO A 189 -31.75 36.13 7.91
C PRO A 189 -32.19 34.85 7.20
N GLN A 190 -31.37 34.32 6.28
CA GLN A 190 -31.66 33.05 5.61
C GLN A 190 -31.52 31.86 6.57
N HIS A 191 -30.47 31.88 7.39
CA HIS A 191 -30.24 30.88 8.42
C HIS A 191 -31.41 30.82 9.40
N ASP A 192 -31.79 31.95 10.00
CA ASP A 192 -32.81 32.00 11.05
C ASP A 192 -34.18 31.62 10.50
N ARG A 193 -34.54 32.04 9.27
CA ARG A 193 -35.74 31.56 8.58
C ARG A 193 -35.72 30.04 8.34
N ALA A 194 -34.58 29.48 7.98
CA ALA A 194 -34.45 28.03 7.80
C ALA A 194 -34.55 27.29 9.13
N MET A 195 -33.91 27.79 10.19
CA MET A 195 -33.95 27.18 11.53
C MET A 195 -35.32 27.28 12.18
N ALA A 196 -36.10 28.33 11.88
CA ALA A 196 -37.50 28.41 12.29
C ALA A 196 -38.32 27.21 11.77
N LEU A 197 -38.01 26.67 10.58
CA LEU A 197 -38.67 25.49 10.03
C LEU A 197 -38.02 24.18 10.46
N VAL A 198 -36.69 24.07 10.32
CA VAL A 198 -35.94 22.82 10.49
C VAL A 198 -35.80 22.45 11.96
N GLN A 199 -35.65 23.43 12.85
CA GLN A 199 -35.42 23.22 14.28
C GLN A 199 -36.65 23.61 15.08
N ALA A 200 -37.13 24.85 14.96
CA ALA A 200 -38.15 25.36 15.87
C ALA A 200 -39.50 24.63 15.73
N ARG A 201 -39.98 24.48 14.48
CA ARG A 201 -41.21 23.73 14.21
C ARG A 201 -41.07 22.23 14.49
N ALA A 202 -39.92 21.63 14.16
CA ALA A 202 -39.67 20.22 14.44
C ALA A 202 -39.68 19.95 15.95
N HIS A 203 -39.00 20.78 16.75
CA HIS A 203 -39.00 20.67 18.21
C HIS A 203 -40.39 20.86 18.79
N ARG A 204 -41.16 21.84 18.29
CA ARG A 204 -42.54 22.04 18.75
C ARG A 204 -43.43 20.82 18.47
N VAL A 205 -43.40 20.28 17.25
CA VAL A 205 -44.20 19.08 16.90
C VAL A 205 -43.81 17.89 17.77
N LEU A 206 -42.52 17.68 18.01
CA LEU A 206 -42.05 16.59 18.87
C LEU A 206 -42.40 16.81 20.35
N ALA A 207 -42.31 18.05 20.85
CA ALA A 207 -42.69 18.38 22.22
C ALA A 207 -44.20 18.22 22.43
N ASP A 208 -45.02 18.70 21.50
CA ASP A 208 -46.48 18.53 21.51
C ASP A 208 -46.85 17.04 21.45
N PHE A 209 -46.17 16.26 20.61
CA PHE A 209 -46.35 14.80 20.53
C PHE A 209 -46.03 14.12 21.86
N ALA A 210 -44.90 14.46 22.51
CA ALA A 210 -44.58 13.93 23.83
C ALA A 210 -45.59 14.37 24.89
N ALA A 211 -46.04 15.63 24.85
CA ALA A 211 -47.03 16.17 25.78
C ALA A 211 -48.38 15.46 25.67
N GLU A 212 -48.82 15.14 24.44
CA GLU A 212 -50.06 14.43 24.17
C GLU A 212 -49.98 12.97 24.64
N VAL A 213 -48.88 12.27 24.34
CA VAL A 213 -48.67 10.89 24.78
C VAL A 213 -48.60 10.80 26.30
N THR A 214 -47.80 11.65 26.95
CA THR A 214 -47.64 11.68 28.40
C THR A 214 -48.87 12.19 29.15
N GLY A 215 -49.70 12.99 28.49
CA GLY A 215 -50.96 13.52 29.02
C GLY A 215 -52.19 12.64 28.78
N SER A 216 -52.03 11.49 28.12
CA SER A 216 -53.16 10.64 27.69
C SER A 216 -53.93 9.97 28.84
N GLY A 217 -53.32 9.87 30.03
CA GLY A 217 -53.88 9.17 31.19
C GLY A 217 -53.73 7.64 31.17
N LEU A 218 -53.06 7.09 30.15
CA LEU A 218 -52.70 5.67 30.05
C LEU A 218 -51.34 5.40 30.73
N ASP A 219 -51.11 4.15 31.15
CA ASP A 219 -49.81 3.77 31.69
C ASP A 219 -48.75 3.77 30.57
N LEU A 220 -47.71 4.60 30.73
CA LEU A 220 -46.72 4.78 29.68
C LEU A 220 -45.90 3.52 29.40
N GLU A 221 -45.73 2.64 30.38
CA GLU A 221 -44.93 1.42 30.24
C GLU A 221 -45.80 0.26 29.75
N GLN A 222 -46.91 -0.01 30.42
CA GLN A 222 -47.76 -1.19 30.16
C GLN A 222 -48.72 -0.98 28.99
N ASP A 223 -49.31 0.21 28.84
CA ASP A 223 -50.32 0.44 27.80
C ASP A 223 -49.71 1.01 26.52
N ILE A 224 -48.79 1.98 26.65
CA ILE A 224 -48.21 2.68 25.48
C ILE A 224 -46.94 2.00 24.99
N TRP A 225 -45.97 1.76 25.87
CA TRP A 225 -44.67 1.25 25.46
C TRP A 225 -44.74 -0.20 24.98
N GLU A 226 -45.53 -1.08 25.61
CA GLU A 226 -45.73 -2.44 25.11
C GLU A 226 -46.45 -2.50 23.75
N ALA A 227 -47.36 -1.56 23.48
CA ALA A 227 -48.12 -1.48 22.22
C ALA A 227 -47.40 -0.68 21.11
N ARG A 228 -46.17 -0.22 21.35
CA ARG A 228 -45.46 0.69 20.43
C ARG A 228 -45.18 0.05 19.06
N THR A 229 -45.21 0.87 18.03
CA THR A 229 -44.74 0.51 16.69
C THR A 229 -43.32 1.05 16.45
N PRO A 230 -42.55 0.52 15.48
CA PRO A 230 -41.21 1.04 15.17
C PRO A 230 -41.19 2.54 14.82
N LEU A 231 -42.25 3.04 14.16
CA LEU A 231 -42.40 4.47 13.85
C LEU A 231 -42.64 5.28 15.13
N PHE A 232 -43.56 4.81 16.00
CA PHE A 232 -43.81 5.46 17.28
C PHE A 232 -42.55 5.50 18.13
N GLU A 233 -41.85 4.38 18.28
CA GLU A 233 -40.60 4.29 19.05
C GLU A 233 -39.56 5.30 18.56
N THR A 234 -39.43 5.45 17.23
CA THR A 234 -38.53 6.44 16.63
C THR A 234 -38.96 7.88 16.94
N LEU A 235 -40.24 8.22 16.72
CA LEU A 235 -40.76 9.57 16.97
C LEU A 235 -40.71 9.93 18.46
N PHE A 236 -41.06 9.00 19.34
CA PHE A 236 -41.05 9.18 20.78
C PHE A 236 -39.61 9.28 21.32
N GLY A 237 -38.67 8.51 20.77
CA GLY A 237 -37.24 8.65 21.03
C GLY A 237 -36.68 10.01 20.61
N LEU A 238 -37.07 10.52 19.44
CA LEU A 238 -36.71 11.88 19.00
C LEU A 238 -37.32 12.95 19.92
N ALA A 239 -38.57 12.75 20.35
CA ALA A 239 -39.26 13.67 21.25
C ALA A 239 -38.61 13.75 22.63
N VAL A 240 -38.26 12.61 23.23
CA VAL A 240 -37.51 12.56 24.50
C VAL A 240 -36.18 13.32 24.40
N ARG A 241 -35.48 13.24 23.27
CA ARG A 241 -34.25 14.02 23.06
C ARG A 241 -34.50 15.53 22.98
N VAL A 242 -35.62 15.98 22.41
CA VAL A 242 -36.00 17.40 22.41
C VAL A 242 -36.26 17.90 23.83
N LEU A 243 -36.83 17.06 24.72
CA LEU A 243 -37.03 17.40 26.13
C LEU A 243 -35.70 17.65 26.86
N ASP A 244 -34.63 16.92 26.51
CA ASP A 244 -33.28 17.11 27.07
C ASP A 244 -32.48 18.24 26.40
N SER A 245 -32.97 18.81 25.29
CA SER A 245 -32.22 19.77 24.49
C SER A 245 -32.21 21.16 25.11
N ARG A 246 -31.01 21.66 25.43
CA ARG A 246 -30.79 23.02 25.93
C ARG A 246 -30.96 24.10 24.86
N ASP A 247 -30.92 23.71 23.58
CA ASP A 247 -31.09 24.58 22.43
C ASP A 247 -32.51 24.46 21.83
N SER A 248 -33.46 23.93 22.61
CA SER A 248 -34.86 23.85 22.21
C SER A 248 -35.48 25.24 22.13
N THR A 249 -36.32 25.46 21.12
CA THR A 249 -37.09 26.71 20.98
C THR A 249 -38.40 26.67 21.76
N VAL A 250 -38.72 25.54 22.39
CA VAL A 250 -39.86 25.39 23.30
C VAL A 250 -39.43 25.88 24.68
N PRO A 251 -40.28 26.64 25.41
CA PRO A 251 -39.96 27.12 26.76
C PRO A 251 -39.49 25.98 27.69
N ALA A 252 -38.41 26.21 28.43
CA ALA A 252 -37.82 25.20 29.31
C ALA A 252 -38.81 24.69 30.39
N GLU A 253 -39.70 25.56 30.86
CA GLU A 253 -40.76 25.21 31.81
C GLU A 253 -41.74 24.18 31.22
N GLU A 254 -42.15 24.38 29.95
CA GLU A 254 -43.04 23.46 29.24
C GLU A 254 -42.38 22.09 29.02
N LEU A 255 -41.09 22.08 28.65
CA LEU A 255 -40.34 20.83 28.50
C LEU A 255 -40.17 20.09 29.83
N ALA A 256 -39.90 20.81 30.92
CA ALA A 256 -39.77 20.24 32.25
C ALA A 256 -41.08 19.64 32.75
N GLU A 257 -42.22 20.28 32.45
CA GLU A 257 -43.55 19.76 32.79
C GLU A 257 -43.82 18.43 32.08
N VAL A 258 -43.50 18.33 30.79
CA VAL A 258 -43.66 17.10 30.02
C VAL A 258 -42.70 16.02 30.52
N GLN A 259 -41.45 16.36 30.81
CA GLN A 259 -40.45 15.43 31.35
C GLN A 259 -40.88 14.84 32.71
N ALA A 260 -41.50 15.65 33.58
CA ALA A 260 -41.97 15.21 34.89
C ALA A 260 -43.07 14.15 34.83
N ARG A 261 -43.75 13.98 33.69
CA ARG A 261 -44.82 12.99 33.47
C ARG A 261 -44.28 11.59 33.12
N PHE A 262 -42.96 11.43 32.93
CA PHE A 262 -42.37 10.13 32.63
C PHE A 262 -41.96 9.37 33.90
N PRO A 263 -42.17 8.04 33.94
CA PRO A 263 -41.45 7.16 34.86
C PRO A 263 -39.95 7.17 34.54
N GLY A 264 -39.11 7.38 35.57
CA GLY A 264 -37.66 7.57 35.38
C GLY A 264 -36.95 6.43 34.62
N ALA A 265 -37.32 5.17 34.87
CA ALA A 265 -36.71 4.01 34.21
C ALA A 265 -37.06 3.91 32.71
N LEU A 266 -38.30 4.24 32.34
CA LEU A 266 -38.75 4.24 30.96
C LEU A 266 -38.12 5.41 30.17
N TYR A 267 -38.05 6.60 30.77
CA TYR A 267 -37.39 7.77 30.19
C TYR A 267 -35.94 7.46 29.81
N ASP A 268 -35.18 6.86 30.73
CA ASP A 268 -33.79 6.48 30.50
C ASP A 268 -33.62 5.39 29.43
N THR A 269 -34.56 4.45 29.36
CA THR A 269 -34.57 3.39 28.35
C THR A 269 -34.80 3.95 26.95
N ILE A 270 -35.79 4.82 26.79
CA ILE A 270 -36.07 5.50 25.51
C ILE A 270 -34.89 6.35 25.06
N ARG A 271 -34.36 7.15 25.99
CA ARG A 271 -33.21 8.03 25.76
C ARG A 271 -31.97 7.26 25.29
N SER A 272 -31.64 6.17 25.98
CA SER A 272 -30.47 5.34 25.63
C SER A 272 -30.62 4.64 24.28
N THR A 273 -31.83 4.16 23.95
CA THR A 273 -32.12 3.47 22.70
C THR A 273 -32.05 4.43 21.49
N ALA A 274 -32.65 5.61 21.61
CA ALA A 274 -32.58 6.66 20.59
C ALA A 274 -31.14 7.14 20.36
N ALA A 275 -30.36 7.32 21.44
CA ALA A 275 -28.95 7.68 21.36
C ALA A 275 -28.11 6.61 20.64
N ALA A 276 -28.35 5.33 20.92
CA ALA A 276 -27.65 4.21 20.27
C ALA A 276 -27.93 4.13 18.76
N ALA A 277 -29.20 4.29 18.35
CA ALA A 277 -29.59 4.25 16.93
C ALA A 277 -28.96 5.38 16.10
N ILE A 278 -28.94 6.60 16.65
CA ILE A 278 -28.30 7.76 16.00
C ILE A 278 -26.79 7.59 15.94
N THR A 279 -26.17 7.10 17.03
CA THR A 279 -24.74 6.81 17.07
C THR A 279 -24.36 5.76 16.02
N ALA A 280 -25.15 4.70 15.86
CA ALA A 280 -24.93 3.68 14.84
C ALA A 280 -25.01 4.25 13.41
N ALA A 281 -25.99 5.14 13.13
CA ALA A 281 -26.10 5.81 11.85
C ALA A 281 -24.91 6.76 11.59
N GLN A 282 -24.49 7.54 12.59
CA GLN A 282 -23.33 8.43 12.48
C GLN A 282 -22.03 7.64 12.25
N SER A 283 -21.82 6.55 12.99
CA SER A 283 -20.66 5.66 12.83
C SER A 283 -20.58 5.04 11.43
N ARG A 284 -21.72 4.63 10.84
CA ARG A 284 -21.74 4.14 9.45
C ARG A 284 -21.37 5.23 8.45
N ARG A 285 -21.91 6.44 8.63
CA ARG A 285 -21.57 7.58 7.77
C ARG A 285 -20.09 7.93 7.85
N LEU A 286 -19.51 7.89 9.05
CA LEU A 286 -18.08 8.06 9.31
C LEU A 286 -17.24 7.05 8.51
N ALA A 287 -17.59 5.76 8.58
CA ALA A 287 -16.91 4.70 7.84
C ALA A 287 -16.99 4.91 6.32
N LEU A 288 -18.19 5.22 5.80
CA LEU A 288 -18.41 5.51 4.38
C LEU A 288 -17.67 6.78 3.93
N ALA A 289 -17.58 7.82 4.77
CA ALA A 289 -16.84 9.03 4.47
C ALA A 289 -15.33 8.79 4.37
N ALA A 290 -14.77 7.92 5.21
CA ALA A 290 -13.37 7.52 5.11
C ALA A 290 -13.09 6.81 3.77
N LEU A 291 -13.96 5.87 3.39
CA LEU A 291 -13.86 5.14 2.11
C LEU A 291 -14.07 6.04 0.89
N TRP A 292 -14.96 7.03 0.99
CA TRP A 292 -15.16 8.01 -0.07
C TRP A 292 -13.89 8.83 -0.32
N ARG A 293 -13.17 9.22 0.74
CA ARG A 293 -11.90 9.94 0.63
C ARG A 293 -10.75 9.08 0.11
N SER A 294 -10.69 7.79 0.46
CA SER A 294 -9.63 6.90 -0.04
C SER A 294 -9.78 6.58 -1.52
N GLY A 295 -11.02 6.62 -2.05
CA GLY A 295 -11.30 6.25 -3.44
C GLY A 295 -11.11 4.75 -3.72
N GLU A 296 -11.02 3.94 -2.67
CA GLU A 296 -10.89 2.49 -2.76
C GLU A 296 -12.19 1.83 -3.23
N LEU A 297 -12.07 0.59 -3.69
CA LEU A 297 -13.23 -0.24 -3.98
C LEU A 297 -13.94 -0.62 -2.67
N VAL A 298 -15.26 -0.53 -2.66
CA VAL A 298 -16.13 -0.95 -1.55
C VAL A 298 -17.27 -1.80 -2.08
N GLY A 299 -17.63 -2.84 -1.33
CA GLY A 299 -18.87 -3.59 -1.53
C GLY A 299 -20.00 -2.98 -0.71
N ILE A 300 -21.17 -2.76 -1.30
CA ILE A 300 -22.40 -2.43 -0.57
C ILE A 300 -23.52 -3.29 -1.15
N GLY A 301 -24.07 -4.19 -0.32
CA GLY A 301 -25.03 -5.20 -0.77
C GLY A 301 -24.44 -6.07 -1.90
N SER A 302 -25.10 -6.07 -3.06
CA SER A 302 -24.67 -6.86 -4.23
C SER A 302 -23.75 -6.09 -5.19
N SER A 303 -23.49 -4.81 -4.91
CA SER A 303 -22.75 -3.89 -5.77
C SER A 303 -21.32 -3.71 -5.26
N VAL A 304 -20.36 -3.59 -6.17
CA VAL A 304 -18.96 -3.30 -5.85
C VAL A 304 -18.50 -2.13 -6.72
N GLY A 305 -17.99 -1.09 -6.08
CA GLY A 305 -17.79 0.19 -6.73
C GLY A 305 -16.98 1.17 -5.91
N ARG A 306 -16.93 2.41 -6.39
CA ARG A 306 -16.39 3.55 -5.63
C ARG A 306 -17.53 4.44 -5.20
N ILE A 307 -17.43 5.01 -4.01
CA ILE A 307 -18.40 6.02 -3.54
C ILE A 307 -18.21 7.29 -4.37
N VAL A 308 -19.29 7.78 -4.96
CA VAL A 308 -19.30 8.99 -5.80
C VAL A 308 -20.11 10.13 -5.18
N ASP A 309 -21.01 9.82 -4.24
CA ASP A 309 -21.76 10.80 -3.46
C ASP A 309 -22.10 10.24 -2.08
N LEU A 310 -22.11 11.11 -1.07
CA LEU A 310 -22.47 10.78 0.30
C LEU A 310 -23.21 11.95 0.95
N THR A 311 -24.48 11.73 1.25
CA THR A 311 -25.35 12.69 1.93
C THR A 311 -25.59 12.26 3.38
N PRO A 312 -26.30 13.06 4.21
CA PRO A 312 -26.67 12.63 5.56
C PRO A 312 -27.52 11.36 5.62
N THR A 313 -28.27 11.04 4.56
CA THR A 313 -29.25 9.94 4.56
C THR A 313 -28.99 8.87 3.50
N THR A 314 -28.12 9.13 2.52
CA THR A 314 -27.85 8.21 1.40
C THR A 314 -26.37 8.17 1.02
N VAL A 315 -25.96 7.06 0.41
CA VAL A 315 -24.67 6.90 -0.25
C VAL A 315 -24.88 6.40 -1.66
N THR A 316 -24.16 6.96 -2.63
CA THR A 316 -24.19 6.51 -4.02
C THR A 316 -22.83 5.93 -4.39
N ILE A 317 -22.85 4.71 -4.92
CA ILE A 317 -21.66 4.08 -5.49
C ILE A 317 -21.77 3.98 -7.00
N GLU A 318 -20.67 4.23 -7.69
CA GLU A 318 -20.49 3.82 -9.08
C GLU A 318 -20.12 2.34 -9.08
N ASN A 319 -21.13 1.48 -9.28
CA ASN A 319 -20.94 0.04 -9.38
C ASN A 319 -20.19 -0.31 -10.66
N VAL A 320 -19.04 -0.95 -10.51
CA VAL A 320 -18.16 -1.39 -11.61
C VAL A 320 -18.16 -2.91 -11.78
N LEU A 321 -18.87 -3.65 -10.93
CA LEU A 321 -19.04 -5.10 -11.09
C LEU A 321 -20.15 -5.42 -12.08
N ALA A 322 -19.83 -6.24 -13.09
CA ALA A 322 -20.77 -6.73 -14.08
C ALA A 322 -20.69 -8.26 -14.22
N GLY A 323 -21.79 -8.89 -14.64
CA GLY A 323 -21.88 -10.34 -14.87
C GLY A 323 -22.40 -11.14 -13.67
N PRO A 324 -22.77 -12.42 -13.88
CA PRO A 324 -23.29 -13.28 -12.82
C PRO A 324 -22.17 -13.75 -11.87
N PRO A 325 -22.51 -14.19 -10.63
CA PRO A 325 -21.53 -14.74 -9.69
C PRO A 325 -20.65 -15.83 -10.30
N GLY A 326 -19.36 -15.81 -9.99
CA GLY A 326 -18.33 -16.70 -10.55
C GLY A 326 -17.93 -16.44 -12.00
N ARG A 327 -18.61 -15.52 -12.70
CA ARG A 327 -18.27 -15.06 -14.06
C ARG A 327 -18.27 -13.53 -14.18
N GLY A 328 -18.17 -12.82 -13.07
CA GLY A 328 -18.17 -11.37 -13.05
C GLY A 328 -16.84 -10.76 -13.47
N VAL A 329 -16.86 -9.49 -13.83
CA VAL A 329 -15.66 -8.69 -14.17
C VAL A 329 -15.79 -7.29 -13.59
N LEU A 330 -14.65 -6.64 -13.35
CA LEU A 330 -14.62 -5.22 -13.04
C LEU A 330 -14.46 -4.41 -14.33
N LEU A 331 -15.36 -3.46 -14.52
CA LEU A 331 -15.42 -2.60 -15.71
C LEU A 331 -14.36 -1.48 -15.71
N ARG A 332 -13.55 -1.39 -14.66
CA ARG A 332 -12.47 -0.40 -14.46
C ARG A 332 -11.23 -1.10 -13.88
N GLY A 333 -10.07 -0.47 -14.05
CA GLY A 333 -8.80 -0.98 -13.53
C GLY A 333 -8.17 -2.06 -14.42
N PRO A 334 -7.18 -2.82 -13.89
CA PRO A 334 -6.42 -3.81 -14.65
C PRO A 334 -7.30 -4.89 -15.29
N GLY A 335 -8.37 -5.30 -14.62
CA GLY A 335 -9.32 -6.30 -15.12
C GLY A 335 -10.20 -5.88 -16.30
N ALA A 336 -10.22 -4.60 -16.68
CA ALA A 336 -11.05 -4.14 -17.80
C ALA A 336 -10.62 -4.79 -19.14
N ARG A 337 -9.32 -5.08 -19.32
CA ARG A 337 -8.82 -5.81 -20.50
C ARG A 337 -9.31 -7.26 -20.51
N ASN A 338 -9.31 -7.91 -19.35
CA ASN A 338 -9.82 -9.27 -19.19
C ASN A 338 -11.33 -9.34 -19.44
N ALA A 339 -12.09 -8.29 -19.09
CA ALA A 339 -13.51 -8.20 -19.38
C ALA A 339 -13.80 -8.31 -20.89
N ALA A 340 -13.02 -7.60 -21.71
CA ALA A 340 -13.11 -7.68 -23.16
C ALA A 340 -12.75 -9.09 -23.68
N ALA A 341 -11.66 -9.68 -23.18
CA ALA A 341 -11.23 -11.03 -23.55
C ALA A 341 -12.26 -12.12 -23.16
N LEU A 342 -13.02 -11.91 -22.07
CA LEU A 342 -14.08 -12.81 -21.61
C LEU A 342 -15.44 -12.53 -22.26
N GLY A 343 -15.54 -11.53 -23.16
CA GLY A 343 -16.78 -11.18 -23.86
C GLY A 343 -17.85 -10.53 -22.98
N ILE A 344 -17.48 -9.97 -21.83
CA ILE A 344 -18.42 -9.35 -20.89
C ILE A 344 -18.30 -7.83 -21.03
N ALA A 345 -19.29 -7.24 -21.71
CA ALA A 345 -19.41 -5.79 -21.85
C ALA A 345 -20.42 -5.22 -20.83
N GLY A 346 -20.14 -4.03 -20.31
CA GLY A 346 -21.03 -3.32 -19.40
C GLY A 346 -20.61 -1.86 -19.21
N VAL A 347 -21.54 -1.06 -18.71
CA VAL A 347 -21.29 0.34 -18.34
C VAL A 347 -21.46 0.46 -16.82
N PRO A 348 -20.54 1.15 -16.11
CA PRO A 348 -20.72 1.41 -14.69
C PRO A 348 -22.06 2.08 -14.40
N ARG A 349 -22.73 1.68 -13.32
CA ARG A 349 -24.05 2.21 -12.93
C ARG A 349 -23.98 2.87 -11.56
N ARG A 350 -24.64 4.01 -11.41
CA ARG A 350 -24.81 4.64 -10.10
C ARG A 350 -25.95 3.94 -9.34
N VAL A 351 -25.65 3.47 -8.14
CA VAL A 351 -26.62 2.82 -7.25
C VAL A 351 -26.61 3.57 -5.92
N THR A 352 -27.78 4.05 -5.50
CA THR A 352 -27.96 4.80 -4.25
C THR A 352 -28.59 3.91 -3.19
N PHE A 353 -27.99 3.90 -2.01
CA PHE A 353 -28.45 3.17 -0.84
C PHE A 353 -28.84 4.16 0.26
N ALA A 354 -29.91 3.85 0.99
CA ALA A 354 -30.17 4.51 2.26
C ALA A 354 -29.07 4.16 3.26
N LEU A 355 -28.62 5.13 4.05
CA LEU A 355 -27.52 4.96 4.98
C LEU A 355 -27.82 3.93 6.08
N SER A 356 -29.11 3.70 6.37
CA SER A 356 -29.59 2.63 7.25
C SER A 356 -29.26 1.21 6.74
N HIS A 357 -29.09 1.03 5.43
CA HIS A 357 -28.88 -0.25 4.76
C HIS A 357 -27.54 -0.34 4.00
N ALA A 358 -26.67 0.65 4.17
CA ALA A 358 -25.40 0.73 3.46
C ALA A 358 -24.25 0.22 4.35
N GLU A 359 -24.17 -1.11 4.50
CA GLU A 359 -23.07 -1.73 5.23
C GLU A 359 -21.86 -1.93 4.30
N PRO A 360 -20.72 -1.24 4.54
CA PRO A 360 -19.56 -1.34 3.68
C PRO A 360 -18.79 -2.64 3.91
N VAL A 361 -18.41 -3.30 2.82
CA VAL A 361 -17.54 -4.47 2.79
C VAL A 361 -16.18 -4.07 2.22
N THR A 362 -15.11 -4.27 2.98
CA THR A 362 -13.75 -3.81 2.67
C THR A 362 -12.71 -4.89 3.03
N GLY A 363 -11.44 -4.68 2.63
CA GLY A 363 -10.32 -5.57 3.00
C GLY A 363 -10.55 -7.02 2.61
N ASP A 364 -10.25 -7.95 3.52
CA ASP A 364 -10.36 -9.39 3.30
C ASP A 364 -11.79 -9.84 2.95
N ALA A 365 -12.80 -9.21 3.56
CA ALA A 365 -14.20 -9.50 3.26
C ALA A 365 -14.56 -9.10 1.82
N LEU A 366 -14.00 -7.99 1.33
CA LEU A 366 -14.16 -7.59 -0.06
C LEU A 366 -13.40 -8.53 -1.01
N ALA A 367 -12.19 -8.94 -0.64
CA ALA A 367 -11.43 -9.92 -1.41
C ALA A 367 -12.20 -11.24 -1.56
N ALA A 368 -12.76 -11.76 -0.46
CA ALA A 368 -13.60 -12.97 -0.47
C ALA A 368 -14.87 -12.79 -1.32
N LEU A 369 -15.51 -11.63 -1.26
CA LEU A 369 -16.64 -11.31 -2.13
C LEU A 369 -16.22 -11.31 -3.60
N LEU A 370 -15.08 -10.71 -3.93
CA LEU A 370 -14.56 -10.69 -5.29
C LEU A 370 -14.18 -12.09 -5.79
N ASP A 371 -13.62 -12.95 -4.94
CA ASP A 371 -13.31 -14.35 -5.29
C ASP A 371 -14.56 -15.16 -5.66
N GLN A 372 -15.68 -14.89 -4.99
CA GLN A 372 -16.97 -15.52 -5.30
C GLN A 372 -17.62 -14.93 -6.56
N ARG A 373 -17.39 -13.65 -6.84
CA ARG A 373 -18.12 -12.92 -7.89
C ARG A 373 -17.39 -12.92 -9.22
N LEU A 374 -16.07 -12.80 -9.23
CA LEU A 374 -15.28 -12.62 -10.44
C LEU A 374 -14.97 -13.94 -11.14
N ALA A 375 -14.79 -13.86 -12.46
CA ALA A 375 -14.20 -14.90 -13.28
C ALA A 375 -12.71 -15.09 -12.92
N ALA A 376 -12.12 -16.18 -13.38
CA ALA A 376 -10.69 -16.42 -13.29
C ALA A 376 -10.08 -16.78 -14.65
N VAL A 377 -8.84 -16.35 -14.86
CA VAL A 377 -8.03 -16.65 -16.04
C VAL A 377 -7.06 -17.77 -15.66
N ARG A 378 -7.05 -18.85 -16.47
CA ARG A 378 -6.13 -19.97 -16.26
C ARG A 378 -4.78 -19.69 -16.89
N ARG A 379 -3.70 -19.99 -16.15
CA ARG A 379 -2.32 -19.97 -16.65
C ARG A 379 -1.57 -21.17 -16.12
N ASP A 380 -0.77 -21.81 -16.98
CA ASP A 380 0.23 -22.78 -16.56
C ASP A 380 1.53 -22.00 -16.36
N VAL A 381 1.99 -21.95 -15.11
CA VAL A 381 3.19 -21.21 -14.73
C VAL A 381 4.29 -22.21 -14.43
N ARG A 382 5.43 -22.02 -15.08
CA ARG A 382 6.60 -22.85 -14.89
C ARG A 382 7.54 -22.19 -13.90
N PHE A 383 7.99 -23.00 -12.95
CA PHE A 383 8.97 -22.65 -11.93
C PHE A 383 10.20 -23.52 -12.08
N LEU A 384 11.35 -22.94 -11.82
CA LEU A 384 12.63 -23.64 -11.76
C LEU A 384 13.17 -23.52 -10.36
N VAL A 385 13.27 -24.66 -9.71
CA VAL A 385 13.70 -24.75 -8.32
C VAL A 385 14.83 -25.75 -8.18
N PRO A 386 15.60 -25.66 -7.09
CA PRO A 386 16.54 -26.71 -6.69
C PRO A 386 15.90 -28.09 -6.74
N GLU A 387 16.63 -29.13 -7.16
CA GLU A 387 16.09 -30.49 -7.21
C GLU A 387 15.54 -30.98 -5.85
N SER A 388 16.15 -30.53 -4.75
CA SER A 388 15.75 -30.81 -3.38
C SER A 388 14.39 -30.21 -2.99
N VAL A 389 13.89 -29.23 -3.75
CA VAL A 389 12.58 -28.62 -3.56
C VAL A 389 11.57 -29.43 -4.35
N SER A 390 10.53 -29.96 -3.70
CA SER A 390 9.45 -30.68 -4.38
C SER A 390 8.44 -29.73 -5.03
N GLY A 391 7.66 -30.25 -5.99
CA GLY A 391 6.52 -29.53 -6.57
C GLY A 391 5.50 -29.08 -5.53
N GLU A 392 5.27 -29.89 -4.49
CA GLU A 392 4.44 -29.51 -3.33
C GLU A 392 5.02 -28.33 -2.52
N GLY A 393 6.35 -28.22 -2.44
CA GLY A 393 7.01 -27.05 -1.85
C GLY A 393 6.68 -25.77 -2.62
N VAL A 394 6.88 -25.82 -3.94
CA VAL A 394 6.51 -24.71 -4.85
C VAL A 394 5.03 -24.37 -4.74
N LEU A 395 4.16 -25.38 -4.76
CA LEU A 395 2.71 -25.21 -4.69
C LEU A 395 2.28 -24.50 -3.41
N ARG A 396 2.93 -24.78 -2.27
CA ARG A 396 2.67 -24.11 -0.99
C ARG A 396 2.98 -22.61 -1.05
N VAL A 397 4.07 -22.24 -1.70
CA VAL A 397 4.46 -20.83 -1.89
C VAL A 397 3.45 -20.13 -2.82
N VAL A 398 3.12 -20.77 -3.95
CA VAL A 398 2.17 -20.21 -4.93
C VAL A 398 0.79 -19.99 -4.29
N ARG A 399 0.26 -20.96 -3.54
CA ARG A 399 -1.05 -20.84 -2.86
C ARG A 399 -1.14 -19.70 -1.86
N GLY A 400 -0.02 -19.21 -1.33
CA GLY A 400 0.02 -18.07 -0.41
C GLY A 400 -0.17 -16.71 -1.09
N THR A 401 -0.23 -16.67 -2.43
CA THR A 401 -0.26 -15.40 -3.18
C THR A 401 -1.68 -14.85 -3.30
N PRO A 402 -1.94 -13.61 -2.84
CA PRO A 402 -3.26 -12.98 -2.96
C PRO A 402 -3.75 -12.90 -4.41
N GLY A 403 -5.04 -13.11 -4.62
CA GLY A 403 -5.66 -13.00 -5.96
C GLY A 403 -5.66 -14.28 -6.80
N LEU A 404 -5.10 -15.38 -6.26
CA LEU A 404 -5.28 -16.71 -6.82
C LEU A 404 -6.51 -17.39 -6.22
N ARG A 405 -7.39 -17.92 -7.09
CA ARG A 405 -8.54 -18.72 -6.67
C ARG A 405 -8.16 -20.18 -6.41
N SER A 406 -7.28 -20.72 -7.24
CA SER A 406 -6.79 -22.08 -7.12
C SER A 406 -5.39 -22.20 -7.72
N ALA A 407 -4.64 -23.18 -7.22
CA ALA A 407 -3.34 -23.58 -7.75
C ALA A 407 -3.22 -25.10 -7.63
N GLU A 408 -2.87 -25.74 -8.74
CA GLU A 408 -2.76 -27.19 -8.89
C GLU A 408 -1.42 -27.55 -9.53
N LEU A 409 -0.68 -28.48 -8.92
CA LEU A 409 0.49 -29.07 -9.56
C LEU A 409 0.05 -29.84 -10.81
N ARG A 410 0.65 -29.54 -11.96
CA ARG A 410 0.35 -30.18 -13.25
C ARG A 410 1.41 -31.15 -13.68
N ASP A 411 2.67 -30.73 -13.56
CA ASP A 411 3.82 -31.51 -13.98
C ASP A 411 5.03 -31.16 -13.11
N GLU A 412 5.92 -32.12 -12.94
CA GLU A 412 7.14 -31.99 -12.18
C GLU A 412 8.21 -32.90 -12.78
N VAL A 413 9.28 -32.32 -13.32
CA VAL A 413 10.36 -33.05 -13.94
C VAL A 413 11.71 -32.57 -13.44
N VAL A 414 12.56 -33.50 -13.03
CA VAL A 414 13.96 -33.20 -12.71
C VAL A 414 14.78 -33.33 -13.98
N ARG A 415 15.48 -32.25 -14.34
CA ARG A 415 16.47 -32.25 -15.43
C ARG A 415 17.70 -31.52 -14.95
N THR A 416 18.85 -32.17 -15.10
CA THR A 416 20.17 -31.52 -15.01
C THR A 416 20.44 -30.78 -13.69
N GLY A 417 20.00 -31.34 -12.55
CA GLY A 417 20.20 -30.75 -11.22
C GLY A 417 19.21 -29.64 -10.83
N GLN A 418 18.21 -29.37 -11.67
CA GLN A 418 17.05 -28.56 -11.32
C GLN A 418 15.77 -29.36 -11.47
N ARG A 419 14.74 -28.89 -10.78
CA ARG A 419 13.38 -29.37 -10.94
C ARG A 419 12.53 -28.30 -11.59
N ALA A 420 11.97 -28.62 -12.74
CA ALA A 420 10.93 -27.84 -13.37
C ALA A 420 9.59 -28.27 -12.80
N VAL A 421 8.85 -27.31 -12.25
CA VAL A 421 7.53 -27.52 -11.66
C VAL A 421 6.54 -26.66 -12.44
N VAL A 422 5.50 -27.27 -13.01
CA VAL A 422 4.42 -26.55 -13.68
C VAL A 422 3.21 -26.55 -12.78
N VAL A 423 2.75 -25.36 -12.40
CA VAL A 423 1.54 -25.16 -11.60
C VAL A 423 0.49 -24.47 -12.44
N ARG A 424 -0.69 -25.06 -12.54
CA ARG A 424 -1.87 -24.38 -13.10
C ARG A 424 -2.47 -23.48 -12.05
N VAL A 425 -2.55 -22.19 -12.35
CA VAL A 425 -3.17 -21.19 -11.48
C VAL A 425 -4.43 -20.62 -12.11
N GLU A 426 -5.43 -20.32 -11.28
CA GLU A 426 -6.61 -19.55 -11.65
C GLU A 426 -6.51 -18.15 -11.04
N ILE A 427 -6.14 -17.17 -11.86
CA ILE A 427 -5.90 -15.77 -11.47
C ILE A 427 -7.22 -15.01 -11.57
N ARG A 428 -7.60 -14.27 -10.53
CA ARG A 428 -8.86 -13.50 -10.53
C ARG A 428 -8.86 -12.44 -11.65
N ALA A 429 -9.99 -12.28 -12.32
CA ALA A 429 -10.09 -11.49 -13.55
C ALA A 429 -9.90 -9.97 -13.38
N ASP A 430 -9.91 -9.44 -12.15
CA ASP A 430 -9.58 -8.05 -11.83
C ASP A 430 -8.08 -7.74 -11.90
N LEU A 431 -7.23 -8.76 -11.92
CA LEU A 431 -5.78 -8.64 -11.91
C LEU A 431 -5.18 -8.77 -13.32
N ASP A 432 -3.98 -8.22 -13.51
CA ASP A 432 -3.20 -8.47 -14.72
C ASP A 432 -2.54 -9.86 -14.62
N PRO A 433 -2.91 -10.84 -15.47
CA PRO A 433 -2.35 -12.18 -15.38
C PRO A 433 -0.83 -12.21 -15.56
N THR A 434 -0.27 -11.33 -16.40
CA THR A 434 1.17 -11.29 -16.65
C THR A 434 1.91 -10.80 -15.41
N ALA A 435 1.43 -9.73 -14.78
CA ALA A 435 2.04 -9.20 -13.56
C ALA A 435 1.96 -10.20 -12.40
N VAL A 436 0.86 -10.95 -12.28
CA VAL A 436 0.71 -11.99 -11.25
C VAL A 436 1.67 -13.15 -11.51
N VAL A 437 1.86 -13.57 -12.76
CA VAL A 437 2.83 -14.62 -13.11
C VAL A 437 4.26 -14.20 -12.75
N ASP A 438 4.64 -12.97 -13.10
CA ASP A 438 5.95 -12.40 -12.77
C ASP A 438 6.20 -12.39 -11.25
N GLU A 439 5.20 -11.94 -10.50
CA GLU A 439 5.23 -11.91 -9.04
C GLU A 439 5.38 -13.31 -8.43
N LEU A 440 4.63 -14.30 -8.94
CA LEU A 440 4.74 -15.68 -8.49
C LEU A 440 6.13 -16.25 -8.73
N GLN A 441 6.68 -16.04 -9.93
CA GLN A 441 8.02 -16.54 -10.28
C GLN A 441 9.09 -15.90 -9.39
N ARG A 442 9.00 -14.58 -9.15
CA ARG A 442 9.89 -13.86 -8.25
C ARG A 442 9.78 -14.39 -6.82
N HIS A 443 8.57 -14.54 -6.29
CA HIS A 443 8.34 -15.02 -4.92
C HIS A 443 8.88 -16.44 -4.69
N VAL A 444 8.66 -17.35 -5.65
CA VAL A 444 9.21 -18.72 -5.58
C VAL A 444 10.73 -18.70 -5.68
N ALA A 445 11.31 -17.86 -6.56
CA ALA A 445 12.76 -17.73 -6.69
C ALA A 445 13.42 -17.16 -5.42
N GLU A 446 12.78 -16.21 -4.74
CA GLU A 446 13.23 -15.68 -3.45
C GLU A 446 13.10 -16.71 -2.33
N SER A 447 12.01 -17.48 -2.33
CA SER A 447 11.74 -18.51 -1.31
C SER A 447 12.72 -19.68 -1.39
N TYR A 448 13.13 -20.05 -2.59
CA TYR A 448 14.04 -21.17 -2.85
C TYR A 448 15.37 -20.71 -3.44
N ARG A 449 15.86 -19.56 -2.96
CA ARG A 449 17.08 -18.94 -3.44
C ARG A 449 18.24 -19.94 -3.37
N TRP A 450 18.62 -20.45 -4.53
CA TRP A 450 19.87 -21.19 -4.70
C TRP A 450 21.02 -20.24 -4.33
N PRO A 451 22.11 -20.71 -3.70
CA PRO A 451 23.32 -19.91 -3.60
C PRO A 451 23.74 -19.55 -5.02
N THR A 452 23.50 -18.30 -5.44
CA THR A 452 23.80 -17.84 -6.81
C THR A 452 25.30 -17.73 -7.04
N GLY A 453 26.08 -17.78 -5.96
CA GLY A 453 27.52 -17.91 -5.99
C GLY A 453 28.07 -18.38 -4.65
N LEU A 454 29.14 -19.17 -4.72
CA LEU A 454 29.98 -19.53 -3.59
C LEU A 454 31.42 -19.24 -3.97
N ALA A 455 32.11 -18.39 -3.21
CA ALA A 455 33.50 -18.07 -3.47
C ALA A 455 34.29 -17.97 -2.17
N ARG A 456 35.57 -18.31 -2.26
CA ARG A 456 36.58 -18.04 -1.24
C ARG A 456 36.82 -16.53 -1.16
N THR A 457 37.20 -16.06 0.03
CA THR A 457 37.55 -14.66 0.23
C THR A 457 38.77 -14.30 -0.63
N PRO A 458 38.71 -13.24 -1.46
CA PRO A 458 39.89 -12.75 -2.17
C PRO A 458 40.98 -12.29 -1.19
N THR A 459 42.26 -12.49 -1.54
CA THR A 459 43.40 -12.03 -0.73
C THR A 459 43.66 -10.52 -0.84
N ALA A 460 43.15 -9.90 -1.91
CA ALA A 460 43.26 -8.47 -2.18
C ALA A 460 41.90 -7.89 -2.59
N ALA A 461 41.78 -6.57 -2.57
CA ALA A 461 40.58 -5.89 -3.04
C ALA A 461 40.33 -6.18 -4.53
N VAL A 462 39.10 -6.58 -4.87
CA VAL A 462 38.68 -6.84 -6.24
C VAL A 462 38.15 -5.55 -6.85
N ALA A 463 38.81 -5.05 -7.88
CA ALA A 463 38.44 -3.84 -8.60
C ALA A 463 37.64 -4.14 -9.88
N ARG A 464 37.93 -5.28 -10.52
CA ARG A 464 37.33 -5.68 -11.81
C ARG A 464 36.97 -7.16 -11.82
N VAL A 465 35.90 -7.50 -12.53
CA VAL A 465 35.54 -8.88 -12.89
C VAL A 465 35.42 -8.97 -14.41
N ALA A 466 36.39 -9.63 -15.04
CA ALA A 466 36.47 -9.83 -16.47
C ALA A 466 35.58 -11.00 -16.94
N TYR A 467 34.92 -10.82 -18.08
CA TYR A 467 34.02 -11.82 -18.66
C TYR A 467 34.03 -11.78 -20.19
N LEU A 468 33.55 -12.86 -20.81
CA LEU A 468 33.38 -12.89 -22.27
C LEU A 468 32.18 -12.02 -22.68
N GLY A 469 32.48 -10.91 -23.35
CA GLY A 469 31.51 -9.94 -23.82
C GLY A 469 30.67 -10.40 -25.02
N PRO A 470 29.80 -9.51 -25.53
CA PRO A 470 29.58 -8.12 -25.08
C PRO A 470 28.71 -8.02 -23.81
N ALA A 471 28.41 -6.79 -23.37
CA ALA A 471 27.39 -6.51 -22.37
C ALA A 471 26.01 -7.08 -22.78
N GLY A 472 25.19 -7.48 -21.81
CA GLY A 472 23.91 -8.14 -22.05
C GLY A 472 23.97 -9.66 -22.20
N THR A 473 25.12 -10.29 -21.99
CA THR A 473 25.29 -11.75 -22.07
C THR A 473 25.12 -12.43 -20.70
N PHE A 474 24.87 -13.75 -20.69
CA PHE A 474 24.87 -14.52 -19.44
C PHE A 474 26.23 -14.52 -18.72
N SER A 475 27.33 -14.20 -19.43
CA SER A 475 28.65 -14.03 -18.81
C SER A 475 28.75 -12.73 -18.02
N GLU A 476 28.03 -11.67 -18.43
CA GLU A 476 27.88 -10.45 -17.63
C GLU A 476 27.08 -10.73 -16.35
N ASP A 477 25.99 -11.50 -16.45
CA ASP A 477 25.21 -11.94 -15.28
C ASP A 477 26.09 -12.73 -14.30
N ALA A 478 26.90 -13.66 -14.82
CA ALA A 478 27.88 -14.40 -14.02
C ALA A 478 28.90 -13.48 -13.35
N ALA A 479 29.39 -12.46 -14.06
CA ALA A 479 30.37 -11.51 -13.53
C ALA A 479 29.79 -10.70 -12.36
N GLY A 480 28.54 -10.22 -12.48
CA GLY A 480 27.84 -9.54 -11.40
C GLY A 480 27.58 -10.44 -10.19
N LEU A 481 27.17 -11.69 -10.41
CA LEU A 481 27.01 -12.67 -9.34
C LEU A 481 28.34 -13.00 -8.65
N ALA A 482 29.42 -13.12 -9.42
CA ALA A 482 30.75 -13.40 -8.90
C ALA A 482 31.26 -12.24 -8.04
N ALA A 483 31.10 -11.00 -8.50
CA ALA A 483 31.40 -9.78 -7.75
C ALA A 483 30.68 -9.77 -6.40
N GLY A 484 29.39 -10.12 -6.37
CA GLY A 484 28.63 -10.28 -5.13
C GLY A 484 29.15 -11.41 -4.24
N ALA A 485 29.43 -12.58 -4.82
CA ALA A 485 29.88 -13.78 -4.09
C ALA A 485 31.25 -13.59 -3.41
N VAL A 486 32.13 -12.78 -4.00
CA VAL A 486 33.44 -12.42 -3.41
C VAL A 486 33.38 -11.21 -2.48
N GLY A 487 32.20 -10.63 -2.24
CA GLY A 487 32.02 -9.47 -1.37
C GLY A 487 32.44 -8.13 -1.99
N ALA A 488 32.51 -8.04 -3.32
CA ALA A 488 32.88 -6.84 -4.07
C ALA A 488 31.79 -6.42 -5.08
N PRO A 489 30.54 -6.16 -4.66
CA PRO A 489 29.44 -5.85 -5.58
C PRO A 489 29.62 -4.55 -6.37
N ALA A 490 30.57 -3.70 -5.98
CA ALA A 490 30.92 -2.45 -6.68
C ALA A 490 32.08 -2.62 -7.68
N ALA A 491 32.62 -3.83 -7.86
CA ALA A 491 33.66 -4.08 -8.85
C ALA A 491 33.14 -3.78 -10.28
N ALA A 492 33.99 -3.22 -11.12
CA ALA A 492 33.64 -2.95 -12.51
C ALA A 492 33.56 -4.27 -13.30
N LEU A 493 32.53 -4.43 -14.13
CA LEU A 493 32.40 -5.58 -15.02
C LEU A 493 33.10 -5.26 -16.34
N ASP A 494 34.05 -6.10 -16.74
CA ASP A 494 34.95 -5.85 -17.86
C ASP A 494 34.70 -6.84 -19.01
N ALA A 495 34.10 -6.35 -20.09
CA ALA A 495 33.75 -7.17 -21.25
C ALA A 495 34.96 -7.34 -22.19
N LEU A 496 35.36 -8.58 -22.43
CA LEU A 496 36.50 -8.92 -23.30
C LEU A 496 36.07 -9.80 -24.47
N GLU A 497 36.88 -9.86 -25.53
CA GLU A 497 36.49 -10.47 -26.81
C GLU A 497 36.75 -11.99 -26.87
N SER A 498 37.62 -12.50 -26.00
CA SER A 498 37.96 -13.93 -25.94
C SER A 498 38.20 -14.42 -24.52
N PHE A 499 38.13 -15.74 -24.30
CA PHE A 499 38.52 -16.33 -23.03
C PHE A 499 40.00 -16.13 -22.73
N ASP A 500 40.87 -16.13 -23.75
CA ASP A 500 42.28 -15.83 -23.59
C ASP A 500 42.50 -14.42 -23.01
N GLN A 501 41.82 -13.40 -23.53
CA GLN A 501 41.89 -12.05 -22.99
C GLN A 501 41.39 -11.98 -21.53
N VAL A 502 40.34 -12.74 -21.18
CA VAL A 502 39.86 -12.85 -19.79
C VAL A 502 40.93 -13.42 -18.87
N LEU A 503 41.66 -14.44 -19.32
CA LEU A 503 42.73 -15.07 -18.54
C LEU A 503 43.99 -14.19 -18.45
N GLU A 504 44.34 -13.49 -19.53
CA GLU A 504 45.47 -12.54 -19.58
C GLU A 504 45.25 -11.32 -18.68
N ALA A 505 43.99 -10.91 -18.48
CA ALA A 505 43.64 -9.78 -17.63
C ALA A 505 43.72 -10.07 -16.12
N LEU A 506 43.93 -11.32 -15.71
CA LEU A 506 43.95 -11.72 -14.30
C LEU A 506 45.16 -11.14 -13.55
N GLY A 507 44.92 -10.71 -12.31
CA GLY A 507 45.94 -10.07 -11.45
C GLY A 507 45.64 -8.60 -11.17
N GLY A 508 46.39 -7.99 -10.25
CA GLY A 508 46.21 -6.56 -9.92
C GLY A 508 44.83 -6.17 -9.38
N GLY A 509 44.08 -7.11 -8.79
CA GLY A 509 42.70 -6.90 -8.34
C GLY A 509 41.63 -7.25 -9.39
N THR A 510 42.00 -7.83 -10.53
CA THR A 510 41.07 -8.38 -11.53
C THR A 510 40.87 -9.87 -11.32
N LEU A 511 39.60 -10.27 -11.20
CA LEU A 511 39.16 -11.67 -11.29
C LEU A 511 38.51 -11.93 -12.64
N GLY A 512 38.33 -13.19 -13.02
CA GLY A 512 37.64 -13.59 -14.24
C GLY A 512 36.49 -14.56 -13.97
N VAL A 513 35.50 -14.58 -14.86
CA VAL A 513 34.46 -15.60 -14.87
C VAL A 513 34.45 -16.37 -16.19
N LEU A 514 34.52 -17.70 -16.11
CA LEU A 514 34.49 -18.57 -17.29
C LEU A 514 33.39 -19.63 -17.16
N PRO A 515 32.54 -19.82 -18.19
CA PRO A 515 31.57 -20.90 -18.20
C PRO A 515 32.31 -22.23 -18.27
N ILE A 516 32.02 -23.15 -17.36
CA ILE A 516 32.70 -24.45 -17.35
C ILE A 516 31.76 -25.59 -17.75
N THR A 517 30.49 -25.52 -17.36
CA THR A 517 29.50 -26.52 -17.75
C THR A 517 28.15 -25.88 -17.99
N SER A 518 27.45 -26.35 -19.02
CA SER A 518 26.03 -26.06 -19.23
C SER A 518 25.24 -27.36 -19.09
N SER A 519 24.08 -27.30 -18.45
CA SER A 519 23.17 -28.44 -18.44
C SER A 519 22.60 -28.80 -19.81
N ALA A 520 22.52 -27.82 -20.73
CA ALA A 520 22.00 -28.04 -22.07
C ALA A 520 23.03 -28.70 -23.01
N SER A 521 24.32 -28.39 -22.84
CA SER A 521 25.37 -28.78 -23.79
C SER A 521 26.60 -29.47 -23.18
N GLY A 522 26.63 -29.72 -21.87
CA GLY A 522 27.76 -30.37 -21.20
C GLY A 522 28.95 -29.43 -20.97
N LEU A 523 30.17 -29.96 -21.12
CA LEU A 523 31.41 -29.22 -20.91
C LEU A 523 31.54 -28.05 -21.90
N VAL A 524 31.96 -26.88 -21.43
CA VAL A 524 32.19 -25.73 -22.31
C VAL A 524 33.62 -25.78 -22.85
N SER A 525 33.80 -26.57 -23.92
CA SER A 525 35.09 -26.90 -24.53
C SER A 525 36.00 -25.69 -24.80
N ARG A 526 35.45 -24.57 -25.28
CA ARG A 526 36.23 -23.36 -25.59
C ARG A 526 36.88 -22.74 -24.34
N ALA A 527 36.18 -22.75 -23.21
CA ALA A 527 36.72 -22.22 -21.96
C ALA A 527 37.78 -23.17 -21.38
N VAL A 528 37.54 -24.48 -21.45
CA VAL A 528 38.52 -25.48 -21.00
C VAL A 528 39.81 -25.43 -21.82
N THR A 529 39.72 -25.24 -23.14
CA THR A 529 40.91 -25.04 -23.99
C THR A 529 41.70 -23.81 -23.61
N ALA A 530 41.03 -22.68 -23.36
CA ALA A 530 41.72 -21.48 -22.90
C ALA A 530 42.42 -21.73 -21.55
N LEU A 531 41.74 -22.36 -20.59
CA LEU A 531 42.35 -22.70 -19.30
C LEU A 531 43.58 -23.62 -19.45
N LEU A 532 43.50 -24.65 -20.30
CA LEU A 532 44.63 -25.54 -20.58
C LEU A 532 45.80 -24.83 -21.26
N ALA A 533 45.54 -23.84 -22.13
CA ALA A 533 46.57 -23.09 -22.83
C ALA A 533 47.34 -22.11 -21.92
N HIS A 534 46.68 -21.55 -20.89
CA HIS A 534 47.30 -20.57 -19.98
C HIS A 534 47.93 -21.19 -18.71
N GLY A 535 47.63 -22.45 -18.38
CA GLY A 535 48.44 -23.27 -17.45
C GLY A 535 48.38 -22.91 -15.95
N GLU A 536 49.41 -23.35 -15.21
CA GLU A 536 49.53 -23.45 -13.73
C GLU A 536 49.39 -22.13 -12.94
N GLY A 537 49.30 -20.98 -13.62
CA GLY A 537 49.16 -19.66 -12.99
C GLY A 537 47.73 -19.26 -12.63
N ILE A 538 46.74 -20.02 -13.10
CA ILE A 538 45.31 -19.73 -12.91
C ILE A 538 44.74 -20.63 -11.83
N VAL A 539 44.09 -20.03 -10.85
CA VAL A 539 43.39 -20.74 -9.77
C VAL A 539 41.90 -20.41 -9.79
N ALA A 540 41.07 -21.39 -9.46
CA ALA A 540 39.64 -21.21 -9.23
C ALA A 540 39.39 -21.03 -7.73
N GLY A 541 38.61 -20.00 -7.37
CA GLY A 541 38.27 -19.68 -5.99
C GLY A 541 36.79 -19.76 -5.68
N GLY A 542 35.95 -19.88 -6.70
CA GLY A 542 34.51 -19.91 -6.53
C GLY A 542 33.79 -20.39 -7.76
N MET A 543 32.46 -20.46 -7.65
CA MET A 543 31.58 -20.72 -8.77
C MET A 543 30.27 -19.93 -8.62
N VAL A 544 29.64 -19.66 -9.76
CA VAL A 544 28.31 -19.04 -9.85
C VAL A 544 27.46 -19.81 -10.85
N ASP A 545 26.18 -19.95 -10.55
CA ASP A 545 25.22 -20.66 -11.41
C ASP A 545 24.26 -19.63 -12.02
N VAL A 546 24.23 -19.54 -13.35
CA VAL A 546 23.34 -18.63 -14.08
C VAL A 546 22.23 -19.43 -14.77
N PRO A 547 20.95 -19.20 -14.41
CA PRO A 547 19.81 -19.73 -15.16
C PRO A 547 19.79 -19.14 -16.57
N VAL A 548 19.77 -20.01 -17.57
CA VAL A 548 19.65 -19.65 -18.99
C VAL A 548 18.18 -19.75 -19.36
N ARG A 549 17.52 -18.59 -19.50
CA ARG A 549 16.14 -18.46 -19.99
C ARG A 549 16.13 -17.52 -21.18
N PHE A 550 15.32 -17.83 -22.18
CA PHE A 550 15.17 -16.99 -23.35
C PHE A 550 13.77 -16.41 -23.43
N ASP A 551 13.68 -15.09 -23.56
CA ASP A 551 12.47 -14.39 -23.95
C ASP A 551 12.58 -13.99 -25.43
N ALA A 552 11.45 -13.96 -26.11
CA ALA A 552 11.33 -13.46 -27.48
C ALA A 552 10.94 -11.98 -27.45
N TYR A 553 11.71 -11.15 -28.15
CA TYR A 553 11.56 -9.70 -28.20
C TYR A 553 11.26 -9.22 -29.61
N ALA A 554 10.36 -8.26 -29.75
CA ALA A 554 10.08 -7.55 -31.01
C ALA A 554 9.84 -6.06 -30.74
N ARG A 555 9.72 -5.25 -31.79
CA ARG A 555 9.32 -3.84 -31.65
C ARG A 555 7.94 -3.72 -30.99
N ALA A 556 7.78 -2.73 -30.12
CA ALA A 556 6.54 -2.50 -29.39
C ALA A 556 5.32 -2.36 -30.34
N GLY A 557 4.20 -2.97 -29.94
CA GLY A 557 2.94 -2.92 -30.69
C GLY A 557 2.73 -4.09 -31.66
N LEU A 558 3.72 -4.97 -31.84
CA LEU A 558 3.57 -6.21 -32.61
C LEU A 558 3.14 -7.37 -31.69
N GLY A 559 2.09 -8.09 -32.09
CA GLY A 559 1.69 -9.34 -31.46
C GLY A 559 2.34 -10.55 -32.14
N LEU A 560 2.26 -11.72 -31.51
CA LEU A 560 2.83 -12.95 -32.08
C LEU A 560 2.24 -13.34 -33.43
N GLU A 561 0.94 -13.08 -33.64
CA GLU A 561 0.28 -13.37 -34.92
C GLU A 561 0.82 -12.49 -36.06
N ASP A 562 1.28 -11.26 -35.76
CA ASP A 562 1.90 -10.34 -36.72
C ASP A 562 3.32 -10.77 -37.11
N LEU A 563 3.89 -11.75 -36.40
CA LEU A 563 5.30 -12.17 -36.50
C LEU A 563 5.46 -13.56 -37.11
N ARG A 564 4.38 -14.21 -37.58
CA ARG A 564 4.48 -15.52 -38.25
C ARG A 564 5.32 -15.40 -39.52
N GLY A 565 6.32 -16.28 -39.69
CA GLY A 565 7.25 -16.20 -40.81
C GLY A 565 8.39 -15.18 -40.66
N ALA A 566 8.43 -14.41 -39.57
CA ALA A 566 9.45 -13.40 -39.35
C ALA A 566 10.84 -13.98 -39.08
N THR A 567 11.87 -13.17 -39.33
CA THR A 567 13.26 -13.52 -39.02
C THR A 567 13.54 -13.41 -37.52
N VAL A 568 14.24 -14.40 -36.96
CA VAL A 568 14.72 -14.42 -35.58
C VAL A 568 16.24 -14.32 -35.56
N TYR A 569 16.76 -13.23 -35.01
CA TYR A 569 18.20 -13.03 -34.80
C TYR A 569 18.61 -13.52 -33.41
N ALA A 570 19.41 -14.57 -33.34
CA ALA A 570 20.00 -15.04 -32.08
C ALA A 570 21.30 -15.84 -32.29
N HIS A 571 22.04 -16.06 -31.22
CA HIS A 571 23.23 -16.92 -31.26
C HIS A 571 22.85 -18.35 -31.67
N PRO A 572 23.67 -19.10 -32.44
CA PRO A 572 23.37 -20.48 -32.85
C PRO A 572 22.91 -21.40 -31.71
N GLN A 573 23.53 -21.28 -30.54
CA GLN A 573 23.16 -22.08 -29.36
C GLN A 573 21.79 -21.69 -28.79
N SER A 574 21.38 -20.43 -28.90
CA SER A 574 20.06 -19.97 -28.46
C SER A 574 18.97 -20.39 -29.45
N LEU A 575 19.25 -20.33 -30.75
CA LEU A 575 18.38 -20.86 -31.80
C LEU A 575 18.13 -22.35 -31.61
N ALA A 576 19.20 -23.13 -31.34
CA ALA A 576 19.09 -24.56 -31.08
C ALA A 576 18.29 -24.89 -29.81
N GLN A 577 18.38 -24.03 -28.78
CA GLN A 577 17.64 -24.18 -27.53
C GLN A 577 16.20 -23.68 -27.61
N CYS A 578 15.77 -23.01 -28.68
CA CYS A 578 14.40 -22.50 -28.83
C CYS A 578 13.74 -23.06 -30.11
N ALA A 579 14.16 -24.25 -30.55
CA ALA A 579 13.77 -24.80 -31.84
C ALA A 579 12.27 -25.13 -31.90
N ALA A 580 11.64 -25.48 -30.78
CA ALA A 580 10.19 -25.71 -30.73
C ALA A 580 9.41 -24.40 -30.91
N PHE A 581 9.86 -23.31 -30.28
CA PHE A 581 9.28 -21.98 -30.46
C PHE A 581 9.35 -21.52 -31.93
N LEU A 582 10.54 -21.64 -32.54
CA LEU A 582 10.74 -21.29 -33.95
C LEU A 582 9.81 -22.08 -34.87
N ARG A 583 9.72 -23.40 -34.68
CA ARG A 583 8.82 -24.26 -35.49
C ARG A 583 7.35 -23.91 -35.29
N ARG A 584 6.93 -23.64 -34.06
CA ARG A 584 5.53 -23.37 -33.71
C ARG A 584 4.98 -22.13 -34.42
N HIS A 585 5.83 -21.13 -34.63
CA HIS A 585 5.47 -19.85 -35.23
C HIS A 585 6.05 -19.64 -36.64
N GLU A 586 6.55 -20.72 -37.25
CA GLU A 586 7.09 -20.73 -38.62
C GLU A 586 8.21 -19.70 -38.84
N LEU A 587 9.03 -19.47 -37.81
CA LEU A 587 10.05 -18.41 -37.79
C LEU A 587 11.32 -18.82 -38.54
N VAL A 588 11.97 -17.85 -39.19
CA VAL A 588 13.20 -18.06 -39.96
C VAL A 588 14.41 -17.72 -39.10
N ALA A 589 15.23 -18.71 -38.76
CA ALA A 589 16.42 -18.52 -37.95
C ALA A 589 17.55 -17.82 -38.73
N GLU A 590 18.04 -16.69 -38.21
CA GLU A 590 19.23 -16.00 -38.70
C GLU A 590 20.30 -15.98 -37.59
N PRO A 591 21.37 -16.79 -37.71
CA PRO A 591 22.43 -16.83 -36.71
C PRO A 591 23.23 -15.53 -36.64
N VAL A 592 23.47 -15.04 -35.42
CA VAL A 592 24.33 -13.87 -35.14
C VAL A 592 25.42 -14.20 -34.12
N SER A 593 26.39 -13.31 -33.95
CA SER A 593 27.55 -13.51 -33.08
C SER A 593 27.21 -13.57 -31.58
N SER A 594 26.14 -12.92 -31.14
CA SER A 594 25.64 -12.97 -29.76
C SER A 594 24.15 -12.62 -29.69
N ASN A 595 23.50 -12.96 -28.59
CA ASN A 595 22.09 -12.57 -28.37
C ASN A 595 21.92 -11.05 -28.21
N ALA A 596 22.91 -10.37 -27.63
CA ALA A 596 22.94 -8.91 -27.57
C ALA A 596 23.01 -8.29 -28.98
N ALA A 597 23.82 -8.87 -29.88
CA ALA A 597 23.83 -8.47 -31.28
C ALA A 597 22.48 -8.77 -31.96
N GLY A 598 21.81 -9.87 -31.58
CA GLY A 598 20.47 -10.20 -32.06
C GLY A 598 19.43 -9.15 -31.71
N LEU A 599 19.43 -8.64 -30.47
CA LEU A 599 18.54 -7.56 -30.04
C LEU A 599 18.75 -6.29 -30.86
N LEU A 600 20.01 -5.88 -31.09
CA LEU A 600 20.31 -4.71 -31.93
C LEU A 600 19.78 -4.90 -33.35
N ARG A 601 20.01 -6.07 -33.95
CA ARG A 601 19.55 -6.39 -35.31
C ARG A 601 18.02 -6.39 -35.42
N ALA A 602 17.32 -6.89 -34.41
CA ALA A 602 15.85 -6.86 -34.37
C ALA A 602 15.30 -5.43 -34.18
N ALA A 603 15.98 -4.58 -33.43
CA ALA A 603 15.61 -3.18 -33.26
C ALA A 603 15.78 -2.36 -34.54
N GLU A 604 16.83 -2.65 -35.32
CA GLU A 604 17.18 -1.97 -36.58
C GLU A 604 16.46 -2.53 -37.82
N ALA A 605 15.80 -3.69 -37.71
CA ALA A 605 15.16 -4.34 -38.85
C ALA A 605 13.98 -3.51 -39.41
N GLU A 606 13.97 -3.32 -40.74
CA GLU A 606 12.85 -2.65 -41.42
C GLU A 606 11.58 -3.49 -41.38
N ALA A 607 11.69 -4.79 -41.66
CA ALA A 607 10.61 -5.76 -41.56
C ALA A 607 10.34 -6.18 -40.09
N PRO A 608 9.16 -6.75 -39.77
CA PRO A 608 8.93 -7.38 -38.48
C PRO A 608 9.97 -8.48 -38.23
N ALA A 609 10.65 -8.40 -37.10
CA ALA A 609 11.72 -9.31 -36.71
C ALA A 609 11.70 -9.55 -35.21
N LEU A 610 12.36 -10.64 -34.83
CA LEU A 610 12.46 -11.14 -33.47
C LEU A 610 13.92 -11.26 -33.04
N ALA A 611 14.16 -11.15 -31.75
CA ALA A 611 15.41 -11.53 -31.11
C ALA A 611 15.15 -12.43 -29.89
N LEU A 612 16.11 -13.31 -29.60
CA LEU A 612 16.10 -14.14 -28.39
C LEU A 612 17.18 -13.64 -27.43
N ALA A 613 16.81 -13.32 -26.20
CA ALA A 613 17.76 -12.87 -25.19
C ALA A 613 17.29 -13.21 -23.77
N GLY A 614 18.15 -13.01 -22.78
CA GLY A 614 17.76 -13.13 -21.38
C GLY A 614 16.67 -12.14 -20.99
N ALA A 615 16.03 -12.37 -19.84
CA ALA A 615 14.95 -11.52 -19.33
C ALA A 615 15.42 -10.05 -19.14
N GLY A 616 14.54 -9.10 -19.47
CA GLY A 616 14.77 -7.66 -19.31
C GLY A 616 15.81 -7.03 -20.24
N ARG A 617 16.31 -7.76 -21.25
CA ARG A 617 17.38 -7.25 -22.12
C ARG A 617 16.90 -6.42 -23.31
N GLY A 618 15.62 -6.50 -23.66
CA GLY A 618 15.02 -5.73 -24.76
C GLY A 618 14.67 -4.28 -24.43
N ASP A 619 14.34 -3.98 -23.17
CA ASP A 619 13.80 -2.68 -22.75
C ASP A 619 14.70 -1.49 -23.10
N PRO A 620 16.03 -1.53 -22.91
CA PRO A 620 16.91 -0.40 -23.25
C PRO A 620 16.92 -0.06 -24.75
N LEU A 621 16.49 -1.01 -25.60
CA LEU A 621 16.45 -0.88 -27.05
C LEU A 621 15.04 -0.60 -27.58
N GLY A 622 14.07 -0.37 -26.68
CA GLY A 622 12.67 -0.14 -27.06
C GLY A 622 11.96 -1.39 -27.61
N LEU A 623 12.52 -2.57 -27.37
CA LEU A 623 11.89 -3.85 -27.71
C LEU A 623 10.97 -4.29 -26.58
N ALA A 624 9.82 -4.85 -26.94
CA ALA A 624 8.86 -5.44 -26.03
C ALA A 624 8.94 -6.96 -26.08
N VAL A 625 8.74 -7.59 -24.92
CA VAL A 625 8.59 -9.05 -24.84
C VAL A 625 7.29 -9.46 -25.51
N VAL A 626 7.38 -10.37 -26.49
CA VAL A 626 6.21 -10.93 -27.17
C VAL A 626 5.80 -12.28 -26.59
N GLU A 627 6.78 -13.09 -26.20
CA GLU A 627 6.56 -14.35 -25.48
C GLU A 627 7.75 -14.59 -24.54
N ARG A 628 7.46 -15.07 -23.33
CA ARG A 628 8.47 -15.37 -22.31
C ARG A 628 8.83 -16.85 -22.30
N GLU A 629 10.06 -17.14 -21.87
CA GLU A 629 10.55 -18.51 -21.64
C GLU A 629 10.33 -19.43 -22.84
N VAL A 630 10.77 -18.99 -24.02
CA VAL A 630 10.62 -19.70 -25.30
C VAL A 630 11.64 -20.83 -25.50
N ASP A 631 12.45 -21.11 -24.49
CA ASP A 631 13.42 -22.20 -24.48
C ASP A 631 12.78 -23.59 -24.35
N ASP A 632 13.32 -24.53 -25.12
CA ASP A 632 12.88 -25.93 -25.20
C ASP A 632 13.16 -26.67 -23.88
N LEU A 633 14.30 -26.36 -23.24
CA LEU A 633 14.72 -26.94 -21.97
C LEU A 633 14.68 -25.88 -20.86
N SER A 634 13.50 -25.65 -20.30
CA SER A 634 13.48 -24.80 -19.12
C SER A 634 14.16 -25.47 -17.94
N GLY A 635 14.99 -24.68 -17.27
CA GLY A 635 15.87 -25.13 -16.20
C GLY A 635 17.32 -25.25 -16.62
N SER A 636 17.69 -24.71 -17.78
CA SER A 636 19.09 -24.70 -18.14
C SER A 636 19.88 -23.82 -17.16
N ILE A 637 20.98 -24.35 -16.64
CA ILE A 637 21.97 -23.62 -15.85
C ILE A 637 23.28 -23.68 -16.63
N THR A 638 23.96 -22.55 -16.71
CA THR A 638 25.39 -22.53 -16.99
C THR A 638 26.14 -22.20 -15.71
N ARG A 639 27.03 -23.10 -15.32
CA ARG A 639 27.95 -22.94 -14.18
C ARG A 639 29.21 -22.25 -14.67
N PHE A 640 29.60 -21.21 -13.97
CA PHE A 640 30.82 -20.44 -14.22
C PHE A 640 31.78 -20.61 -13.06
N LEU A 641 33.08 -20.71 -13.36
CA LEU A 641 34.14 -20.62 -12.37
C LEU A 641 34.56 -19.17 -12.19
N VAL A 642 34.78 -18.80 -10.94
CA VAL A 642 35.45 -17.55 -10.57
C VAL A 642 36.94 -17.87 -10.48
N VAL A 643 37.73 -17.29 -11.36
CA VAL A 643 39.17 -17.54 -11.50
C VAL A 643 39.99 -16.30 -11.18
N GLY A 644 41.25 -16.50 -10.80
CA GLY A 644 42.22 -15.46 -10.52
C GLY A 644 43.64 -15.95 -10.74
N ALA A 645 44.60 -15.03 -10.65
CA ALA A 645 46.02 -15.36 -10.64
C ALA A 645 46.38 -16.16 -9.37
N ALA A 646 47.51 -16.88 -9.39
CA ALA A 646 48.03 -17.59 -8.23
C ALA A 646 48.03 -16.72 -6.96
N GLY A 647 47.42 -17.24 -5.88
CA GLY A 647 47.29 -16.52 -4.61
C GLY A 647 46.13 -15.52 -4.55
N ALA A 648 45.26 -15.43 -5.56
CA ALA A 648 44.11 -14.51 -5.56
C ALA A 648 43.05 -14.82 -4.47
N PHE A 649 43.01 -16.05 -3.96
CA PHE A 649 42.00 -16.50 -3.00
C PHE A 649 42.63 -17.00 -1.70
N GLY A 650 42.10 -16.54 -0.56
CA GLY A 650 42.53 -16.92 0.78
C GLY A 650 41.85 -18.18 1.29
N GLU A 651 42.09 -18.53 2.55
CA GLU A 651 41.40 -19.63 3.25
C GLU A 651 39.89 -19.38 3.36
N LEU A 652 39.11 -20.43 3.55
CA LEU A 652 37.67 -20.30 3.78
C LEU A 652 37.38 -19.79 5.20
N GLY A 653 36.73 -18.64 5.31
CA GLY A 653 36.22 -18.10 6.57
C GLY A 653 34.69 -18.07 6.61
N GLY A 654 34.09 -18.51 7.73
CA GLY A 654 32.65 -18.38 8.01
C GLY A 654 31.84 -19.69 7.94
N GLY A 655 30.79 -19.80 8.76
CA GLY A 655 30.05 -21.04 9.07
C GLY A 655 29.44 -21.83 7.90
N SER A 656 29.24 -23.13 8.16
CA SER A 656 28.91 -24.25 7.25
C SER A 656 29.73 -24.29 5.96
N VAL A 657 30.83 -25.04 5.97
CA VAL A 657 31.69 -25.29 4.81
C VAL A 657 30.85 -25.98 3.72
N PRO A 658 30.50 -25.32 2.58
CA PRO A 658 30.01 -26.06 1.41
C PRO A 658 31.06 -27.10 1.03
N THR A 659 30.66 -28.28 0.55
CA THR A 659 31.62 -29.36 0.37
C THR A 659 32.69 -28.94 -0.65
N LEU A 660 33.91 -28.72 -0.19
CA LEU A 660 35.00 -28.33 -1.08
C LEU A 660 35.29 -29.46 -2.06
N ARG A 661 35.55 -29.06 -3.30
CA ARG A 661 35.95 -29.97 -4.36
C ARG A 661 37.19 -29.46 -5.02
N ARG A 662 38.08 -30.40 -5.30
CA ARG A 662 39.27 -30.19 -6.09
C ARG A 662 38.90 -30.25 -7.56
N LEU A 663 39.27 -29.21 -8.30
CA LEU A 663 39.01 -29.11 -9.73
C LEU A 663 40.29 -29.37 -10.51
N TRP A 664 40.22 -30.32 -11.43
CA TRP A 664 41.29 -30.66 -12.36
C TRP A 664 40.78 -30.52 -13.78
N ILE A 665 41.67 -30.11 -14.68
CA ILE A 665 41.43 -30.15 -16.12
C ILE A 665 42.56 -30.92 -16.81
N GLY A 666 42.27 -31.51 -17.96
CA GLY A 666 43.28 -32.18 -18.77
C GLY A 666 42.91 -32.27 -20.25
N GLY A 667 43.93 -32.51 -21.07
CA GLY A 667 43.81 -32.54 -22.53
C GLY A 667 43.35 -33.89 -23.08
N ALA A 668 43.68 -35.01 -22.41
CA ALA A 668 43.27 -36.35 -22.80
C ALA A 668 42.63 -37.10 -21.62
N ILE A 669 41.44 -37.67 -21.84
CA ILE A 669 40.63 -38.30 -20.77
C ILE A 669 41.35 -39.44 -20.03
N GLY A 670 42.31 -40.11 -20.69
CA GLY A 670 43.15 -41.14 -20.07
C GLY A 670 43.97 -40.61 -18.89
N ASP A 671 44.32 -39.33 -18.91
CA ASP A 671 45.12 -38.67 -17.86
C ASP A 671 44.32 -38.45 -16.57
N ALA A 672 42.99 -38.60 -16.61
CA ALA A 672 42.14 -38.53 -15.42
C ALA A 672 42.18 -39.83 -14.59
N LEU A 673 42.57 -40.96 -15.18
CA LEU A 673 42.50 -42.28 -14.53
C LEU A 673 43.27 -42.36 -13.21
N PRO A 674 44.51 -41.82 -13.08
CA PRO A 674 45.23 -41.84 -11.81
C PRO A 674 44.51 -41.07 -10.70
N LEU A 675 43.79 -39.98 -11.04
CA LEU A 675 43.03 -39.16 -10.09
C LEU A 675 41.74 -39.86 -9.62
N LEU A 676 41.24 -40.80 -10.42
CA LEU A 676 40.06 -41.61 -10.12
C LEU A 676 40.41 -42.91 -9.37
N ALA A 677 41.69 -43.24 -9.25
CA ALA A 677 42.16 -44.42 -8.52
C ALA A 677 42.24 -44.13 -7.01
N GLY A 678 41.27 -44.63 -6.22
CA GLY A 678 41.24 -44.41 -4.77
C GLY A 678 39.96 -44.92 -4.08
N GLY A 679 39.89 -44.80 -2.76
CA GLY A 679 38.75 -45.21 -1.92
C GLY A 679 37.47 -44.38 -2.15
N ALA A 680 36.43 -44.57 -1.31
CA ALA A 680 35.14 -43.90 -1.47
C ALA A 680 35.26 -42.36 -1.51
N GLY A 681 34.63 -41.71 -2.50
CA GLY A 681 34.64 -40.26 -2.69
C GLY A 681 33.59 -39.82 -3.72
N PHE A 682 33.40 -38.50 -3.86
CA PHE A 682 32.61 -37.90 -4.93
C PHE A 682 33.52 -37.55 -6.09
N ASP A 683 33.18 -37.99 -7.30
CA ASP A 683 33.87 -37.64 -8.54
C ASP A 683 32.83 -37.32 -9.63
N GLU A 684 32.94 -36.14 -10.22
CA GLU A 684 32.19 -35.74 -11.42
C GLU A 684 33.20 -35.47 -12.54
N LEU A 685 33.29 -36.39 -13.50
CA LEU A 685 34.13 -36.25 -14.68
C LEU A 685 33.25 -35.85 -15.88
N LEU A 686 33.61 -34.74 -16.50
CA LEU A 686 32.97 -34.24 -17.72
C LEU A 686 34.02 -34.19 -18.82
N ALA A 687 33.70 -34.73 -19.98
CA ALA A 687 34.60 -34.74 -21.13
C ALA A 687 33.87 -34.29 -22.40
N ASP A 688 34.60 -33.70 -23.32
CA ASP A 688 34.12 -33.40 -24.66
C ASP A 688 34.57 -34.44 -25.70
N ALA A 689 34.15 -34.24 -26.94
CA ALA A 689 34.42 -35.16 -28.04
C ALA A 689 35.92 -35.27 -28.40
N ASP A 690 36.72 -34.25 -28.07
CA ASP A 690 38.16 -34.24 -28.34
C ASP A 690 38.97 -34.83 -27.17
N GLY A 691 38.28 -35.33 -26.14
CA GLY A 691 38.90 -35.96 -24.97
C GLY A 691 39.39 -34.99 -23.91
N ARG A 692 39.14 -33.68 -24.04
CA ARG A 692 39.40 -32.70 -22.98
C ARG A 692 38.41 -32.92 -21.85
N TRP A 693 38.84 -32.71 -20.61
CA TRP A 693 38.03 -33.04 -19.45
C TRP A 693 38.18 -32.08 -18.28
N LEU A 694 37.15 -32.07 -17.45
CA LEU A 694 37.09 -31.46 -16.12
C LEU A 694 36.74 -32.57 -15.12
N LEU A 695 37.53 -32.70 -14.06
CA LEU A 695 37.22 -33.55 -12.91
C LEU A 695 36.96 -32.68 -11.69
N VAL A 696 35.83 -32.90 -11.06
CA VAL A 696 35.47 -32.33 -9.76
C VAL A 696 35.49 -33.46 -8.75
N SER A 697 36.43 -33.43 -7.82
CA SER A 697 36.64 -34.54 -6.88
C SER A 697 36.63 -34.08 -5.43
N SER A 698 36.11 -34.92 -4.53
CA SER A 698 36.30 -34.74 -3.08
C SER A 698 37.62 -35.35 -2.59
N ARG A 699 38.42 -35.95 -3.46
CA ARG A 699 39.64 -36.67 -3.10
C ARG A 699 40.84 -35.72 -3.06
N ALA A 700 41.68 -35.92 -2.05
CA ALA A 700 42.99 -35.29 -1.97
C ALA A 700 43.99 -36.08 -2.84
N ALA A 701 43.85 -36.00 -4.16
CA ALA A 701 44.84 -36.52 -5.09
C ALA A 701 46.04 -35.55 -5.17
N ASP A 702 47.26 -36.08 -5.10
CA ASP A 702 48.48 -35.27 -5.26
C ASP A 702 48.67 -34.92 -6.75
N ALA A 703 49.08 -33.69 -7.05
CA ALA A 703 49.42 -33.28 -8.41
C ALA A 703 50.52 -34.15 -9.04
N ALA A 704 51.39 -34.73 -8.21
CA ALA A 704 52.38 -35.71 -8.65
C ALA A 704 51.77 -36.97 -9.29
N GLN A 705 50.50 -37.29 -9.02
CA GLN A 705 49.82 -38.48 -9.54
C GLN A 705 49.29 -38.30 -10.97
N ALA A 706 49.15 -37.07 -11.45
CA ALA A 706 48.64 -36.77 -12.80
C ALA A 706 49.39 -35.57 -13.41
N PRO A 707 50.66 -35.75 -13.84
CA PRO A 707 51.49 -34.65 -14.34
C PRO A 707 50.99 -34.03 -15.66
N ALA A 708 50.07 -34.70 -16.36
CA ALA A 708 49.42 -34.19 -17.57
C ALA A 708 48.09 -33.44 -17.28
N ALA A 709 47.71 -33.31 -16.00
CA ALA A 709 46.52 -32.58 -15.57
C ALA A 709 46.91 -31.30 -14.83
N THR A 710 46.09 -30.26 -14.98
CA THR A 710 46.27 -28.97 -14.28
C THR A 710 45.28 -28.89 -13.13
N LEU A 711 45.80 -28.65 -11.93
CA LEU A 711 45.00 -28.38 -10.74
C LEU A 711 44.57 -26.91 -10.72
N LEU A 712 43.27 -26.64 -10.78
CA LEU A 712 42.73 -25.29 -10.62
C LEU A 712 42.57 -24.89 -9.14
N GLY A 713 42.54 -25.87 -8.23
CA GLY A 713 42.48 -25.66 -6.79
C GLY A 713 41.20 -26.21 -6.15
N ASP A 714 41.00 -25.84 -4.89
CA ASP A 714 39.86 -26.27 -4.08
C ASP A 714 38.78 -25.17 -4.09
N VAL A 715 37.61 -25.52 -4.61
CA VAL A 715 36.49 -24.60 -4.86
C VAL A 715 35.28 -25.01 -4.04
N PRO A 716 34.56 -24.07 -3.42
CA PRO A 716 33.22 -24.29 -2.89
C PRO A 716 32.30 -24.86 -3.98
N TRP A 717 31.90 -26.12 -3.85
CA TRP A 717 31.09 -26.79 -4.87
C TRP A 717 29.75 -27.20 -4.28
N SER A 718 28.67 -26.70 -4.88
CA SER A 718 27.35 -27.24 -4.64
C SER A 718 27.24 -28.51 -5.48
N PRO A 719 27.04 -29.70 -4.87
CA PRO A 719 26.83 -30.91 -5.64
C PRO A 719 25.62 -30.70 -6.56
N ARG A 720 25.75 -31.12 -7.82
CA ARG A 720 24.56 -31.44 -8.60
C ARG A 720 23.81 -32.49 -7.79
N THR A 721 22.58 -32.21 -7.39
CA THR A 721 21.64 -33.32 -7.14
C THR A 721 21.45 -33.98 -8.53
N PRO A 722 21.45 -35.32 -8.62
CA PRO A 722 22.40 -36.06 -9.45
C PRO A 722 22.21 -35.97 -10.97
N VAL A 723 23.34 -36.23 -11.65
CA VAL A 723 23.42 -36.74 -13.02
C VAL A 723 22.50 -37.95 -13.16
N VAL A 724 21.39 -37.82 -13.90
CA VAL A 724 20.77 -38.97 -14.54
C VAL A 724 21.71 -39.36 -15.67
N ARG A 725 22.44 -40.46 -15.49
CA ARG A 725 23.18 -41.11 -16.57
C ARG A 725 22.16 -41.55 -17.64
N ALA A 726 22.55 -41.40 -18.90
CA ALA A 726 21.86 -41.98 -20.05
C ALA A 726 21.71 -43.50 -19.89
#